data_AF-A0AB33QEK6-F1
#
_entry.id   AF-A0AB33QEK6-F1
#
_cell.length_a   1.000
_cell.length_b   1.000
_cell.length_c   1.000
_cell.angle_alpha   90.00
_cell.angle_beta   90.00
_cell.angle_gamma   90.00
#
_symmetry.space_group_name_H-M   'P 1'
#
loop_
_entity.id
_entity.type
_entity.pdbx_description
1 polymer ?
#
loop_
_entity_poly.entity_id
_entity_poly.type
_entity_poly.pdbx_seq_one_letter_code
_entity_poly.pdbx_strand_id
1 'polypeptide(L)'
;SVSQDSEVVIENVAAVYGAGFHVKGNVYISENSTMLIQDAICSKNGGGFYTEGRLQVTNSSVVSLQNVTAGSHGGGFLAVGEVEIANSTLNISNSQAKAKDGGGFTAEKGLTVSGSTLIIQNTIAGRYGGGFVVKGRTVISRSTVSIQNATAQILGGGFCAADEVVIDETKVSISNSRSERLGGGFHTNGRLQVTNSSVVSLQNVTAQDTGGGFIAFGEVEIERNSTINMFNSRAVSGDGGGFDAEKDLTVWKGSRLIIRNATAGKHGGGFIAKSWVIISRSTVSIENAMGRQVGGGFFAIDEVVIDQMSSVSISNSRSEKLGGGFQTNSRFQVIGSSVVSLQNVTAGSHGGGINCLGEVEIAGNSTVNISNSHTKTGKGGGFVAEKGLTVSTGSRLIIQNAVGQSGGGFFAEGRALVNSSTVSIHNASAGLLGGGFFAGGLALVNASTVALFSTHAGAGGGAFSVRGLTLHRSSMSISNSTALGSGSAGLVDGQVLLSSRSNLVVKDVQGLDNSSVLAASCLHLRDRSHILFGGVVGGHGVELQNSGCSALCSNRTFYVEADAALNASGRLSSGFLSLAACQKEKVRLSGIHLHSWSSSLLSTRPSSVVVDQVSIAYKPPIDNLQVLGAKDGFEIDSLTVFCPNCTCGVTLNAAKNRSLKAVSSEHLQCPKTAATSKGLTQRCKCSNYQIATQHFRDVDMVPLESIFQTCMFCKPHFHFQNGDCPKCGVFNAWSDGNKDVCHVLPRRKRELIILSTGAAVVVILTFLVIEILHAPLMILDAKSDLADPTQAESKRTFTLSVQGPIVDLHKSLSRLVHQRVRYRAKGTGLIWLDYEQKKSNAIKVRNIARRKLLLQDTNPPFDCASCKGSLHAADFFYLLGLLTACISVTAMLPVIIKVAVISGNGVGHVFVTAIYVALPLVAVAALLHLPVAWMIKRQYRRTSFSEALDEYRKQIRCKPFSGPDATHPRNQGLQVLTLRGLWKHFESFILERNMHFVVANIVTPLTQSKGVSFVTLWGGRRVDYFVSHSWGTSFPHFVQSIQCHALSKEGPTSWGDAAYWICSFANNQWNIGADLGNDPMESAFARTLTAGIKGVAMVLDQEVQPLTRVWCLFEFLLSSREHLELVFVTNAGVIGDDGCSSFDIALEVGKKIKSLQVATCGASSEKDKKDIFDYIISELGSLERMDDQIRKLMAQMLMRNLANVEKATGSLVDSLGQGSATVVSLSDESFKSLVASGKRQIFSM
;
A
#
# COMPACT_ATOMS: atom_id res chain seq x y z
N SER A 1 40.70 -5.79 45.33
CA SER A 1 40.83 -5.18 44.00
C SER A 1 42.15 -5.62 43.41
N VAL A 2 42.34 -5.43 42.10
CA VAL A 2 43.64 -5.41 41.44
C VAL A 2 43.74 -4.06 40.75
N SER A 3 44.81 -3.32 41.01
CA SER A 3 44.92 -1.88 40.73
C SER A 3 46.39 -1.46 40.72
N GLN A 4 46.70 -0.21 40.34
CA GLN A 4 48.06 0.35 40.35
C GLN A 4 49.09 -0.52 39.62
N ASP A 5 48.85 -0.82 38.34
CA ASP A 5 49.73 -1.62 37.47
C ASP A 5 50.04 -3.05 37.97
N SER A 6 49.31 -3.55 38.98
CA SER A 6 49.49 -4.90 39.54
C SER A 6 49.25 -6.01 38.52
N GLU A 7 50.08 -7.06 38.59
CA GLU A 7 49.89 -8.33 37.90
C GLU A 7 49.47 -9.44 38.87
N VAL A 8 48.48 -10.25 38.49
CA VAL A 8 48.01 -11.41 39.26
C VAL A 8 47.97 -12.64 38.37
N VAL A 9 48.78 -13.65 38.70
CA VAL A 9 48.84 -14.94 37.98
C VAL A 9 48.44 -16.07 38.93
N ILE A 10 47.53 -16.94 38.50
CA ILE A 10 47.06 -18.11 39.26
C ILE A 10 46.98 -19.33 38.33
N GLU A 11 47.68 -20.42 38.66
CA GLU A 11 47.82 -21.56 37.75
C GLU A 11 47.64 -22.91 38.46
N ASN A 12 47.18 -23.92 37.73
CA ASN A 12 47.14 -25.33 38.18
C ASN A 12 46.31 -25.55 39.47
N VAL A 13 45.18 -24.83 39.61
CA VAL A 13 44.34 -24.80 40.82
C VAL A 13 43.04 -25.59 40.69
N ALA A 14 42.58 -26.20 41.80
CA ALA A 14 41.32 -26.91 41.86
C ALA A 14 40.50 -26.55 43.12
N ALA A 15 39.20 -26.29 42.97
CA ALA A 15 38.32 -25.90 44.09
C ALA A 15 36.85 -26.34 43.93
N VAL A 16 36.01 -25.99 44.91
CA VAL A 16 34.55 -26.21 44.83
C VAL A 16 33.86 -25.09 44.05
N TYR A 17 34.26 -23.84 44.26
CA TYR A 17 33.79 -22.64 43.55
C TYR A 17 35.00 -21.75 43.28
N GLY A 18 35.11 -21.14 42.09
CA GLY A 18 36.15 -20.15 41.78
C GLY A 18 37.56 -20.66 42.02
N ALA A 19 38.12 -21.48 41.12
CA ALA A 19 39.34 -22.24 41.43
C ALA A 19 40.57 -21.37 41.73
N GLY A 20 40.68 -20.18 41.11
CA GLY A 20 41.62 -19.14 41.52
C GLY A 20 41.13 -18.33 42.73
N PHE A 21 39.88 -17.84 42.69
CA PHE A 21 39.26 -17.21 43.86
C PHE A 21 37.72 -17.18 43.84
N HIS A 22 37.13 -17.13 45.04
CA HIS A 22 35.71 -16.87 45.28
C HIS A 22 35.54 -15.66 46.21
N VAL A 23 34.78 -14.65 45.78
CA VAL A 23 34.57 -13.38 46.50
C VAL A 23 33.09 -13.08 46.70
N LYS A 24 32.65 -12.93 47.96
CA LYS A 24 31.27 -12.56 48.31
C LYS A 24 30.90 -11.10 47.98
N GLY A 25 31.90 -10.22 47.93
CA GLY A 25 31.75 -8.83 47.50
C GLY A 25 31.97 -8.66 46.00
N ASN A 26 32.20 -7.41 45.59
CA ASN A 26 32.52 -7.06 44.21
C ASN A 26 33.99 -7.35 43.87
N VAL A 27 34.25 -7.64 42.60
CA VAL A 27 35.60 -7.76 42.01
C VAL A 27 35.86 -6.53 41.15
N TYR A 28 36.94 -5.81 41.46
CA TYR A 28 37.39 -4.64 40.71
C TYR A 28 38.81 -4.89 40.20
N ILE A 29 39.00 -4.70 38.90
CA ILE A 29 40.29 -4.78 38.19
C ILE A 29 40.41 -3.46 37.39
N SER A 30 41.44 -2.68 37.66
CA SER A 30 41.57 -1.31 37.15
C SER A 30 43.02 -0.88 36.99
N GLU A 31 43.24 0.32 36.45
CA GLU A 31 44.54 1.01 36.44
C GLU A 31 45.64 0.15 35.82
N ASN A 32 45.43 -0.24 34.55
CA ASN A 32 46.38 -0.97 33.70
C ASN A 32 46.77 -2.38 34.20
N SER A 33 46.24 -2.83 35.36
CA SER A 33 46.52 -4.15 35.93
C SER A 33 46.17 -5.34 35.03
N THR A 34 46.94 -6.42 35.16
CA THR A 34 46.74 -7.70 34.48
C THR A 34 46.25 -8.79 35.44
N MET A 35 45.42 -9.70 34.94
CA MET A 35 45.04 -10.94 35.63
C MET A 35 45.07 -12.12 34.67
N LEU A 36 45.86 -13.14 34.98
CA LEU A 36 45.89 -14.43 34.29
C LEU A 36 45.43 -15.53 35.26
N ILE A 37 44.47 -16.35 34.84
CA ILE A 37 44.15 -17.62 35.50
C ILE A 37 44.22 -18.74 34.45
N GLN A 38 45.05 -19.75 34.69
CA GLN A 38 45.19 -20.89 33.76
C GLN A 38 45.15 -22.26 34.44
N ASP A 39 44.79 -23.29 33.66
CA ASP A 39 44.75 -24.70 34.07
C ASP A 39 43.96 -24.93 35.38
N ALA A 40 42.76 -24.35 35.42
CA ALA A 40 41.99 -24.17 36.65
C ALA A 40 40.60 -24.84 36.58
N ILE A 41 40.26 -25.65 37.58
CA ILE A 41 39.08 -26.54 37.56
C ILE A 41 38.25 -26.41 38.83
N CYS A 42 36.95 -26.07 38.71
CA CYS A 42 36.02 -26.11 39.84
C CYS A 42 34.88 -27.13 39.67
N SER A 43 34.40 -27.70 40.78
CA SER A 43 33.28 -28.65 40.76
C SER A 43 31.89 -28.00 40.66
N LYS A 44 31.77 -26.68 40.87
CA LYS A 44 30.50 -25.92 40.73
C LYS A 44 30.59 -24.73 39.79
N ASN A 45 30.74 -23.50 40.30
CA ASN A 45 30.62 -22.26 39.51
C ASN A 45 31.96 -21.52 39.40
N GLY A 46 32.25 -20.96 38.22
CA GLY A 46 33.43 -20.15 37.98
C GLY A 46 34.71 -20.99 37.93
N GLY A 47 35.11 -21.50 36.77
CA GLY A 47 36.31 -22.34 36.66
C GLY A 47 37.59 -21.58 36.98
N GLY A 48 37.71 -20.33 36.53
CA GLY A 48 38.71 -19.38 36.99
C GLY A 48 38.28 -18.70 38.30
N PHE A 49 37.20 -17.91 38.30
CA PHE A 49 36.73 -17.23 39.52
C PHE A 49 35.20 -17.10 39.64
N TYR A 50 34.72 -16.87 40.87
CA TYR A 50 33.29 -16.70 41.18
C TYR A 50 33.07 -15.48 42.08
N THR A 51 32.10 -14.62 41.76
CA THR A 51 31.71 -13.49 42.59
C THR A 51 30.21 -13.42 42.83
N GLU A 52 29.82 -13.22 44.09
CA GLU A 52 28.43 -12.95 44.51
C GLU A 52 28.04 -11.47 44.30
N GLY A 53 29.03 -10.60 44.01
CA GLY A 53 28.85 -9.20 43.66
C GLY A 53 29.01 -8.91 42.16
N ARG A 54 29.30 -7.65 41.83
CA ARG A 54 29.59 -7.19 40.46
C ARG A 54 31.06 -7.41 40.09
N LEU A 55 31.33 -7.56 38.79
CA LEU A 55 32.67 -7.49 38.21
C LEU A 55 32.82 -6.17 37.44
N GLN A 56 33.87 -5.39 37.72
CA GLN A 56 34.33 -4.32 36.85
C GLN A 56 35.77 -4.59 36.39
N VAL A 57 36.01 -4.47 35.09
CA VAL A 57 37.34 -4.44 34.48
C VAL A 57 37.46 -3.10 33.73
N THR A 58 38.42 -2.25 34.10
CA THR A 58 38.45 -0.85 33.67
C THR A 58 39.86 -0.32 33.38
N ASN A 59 39.94 0.85 32.73
CA ASN A 59 41.18 1.64 32.62
C ASN A 59 42.37 0.83 32.09
N SER A 60 42.25 0.31 30.86
CA SER A 60 43.28 -0.46 30.15
C SER A 60 43.65 -1.83 30.72
N SER A 61 43.07 -2.24 31.86
CA SER A 61 43.32 -3.57 32.44
C SER A 61 42.96 -4.74 31.51
N VAL A 62 43.66 -5.86 31.71
CA VAL A 62 43.52 -7.11 30.94
C VAL A 62 43.18 -8.28 31.86
N VAL A 63 42.16 -9.05 31.50
CA VAL A 63 41.84 -10.33 32.15
C VAL A 63 41.95 -11.45 31.13
N SER A 64 42.73 -12.50 31.43
CA SER A 64 42.91 -13.69 30.62
C SER A 64 42.60 -14.96 31.40
N LEU A 65 41.70 -15.79 30.89
CA LEU A 65 41.29 -17.05 31.52
C LEU A 65 41.49 -18.20 30.53
N GLN A 66 42.40 -19.14 30.82
CA GLN A 66 42.83 -20.18 29.86
C GLN A 66 42.65 -21.59 30.43
N ASN A 67 42.21 -22.55 29.62
CA ASN A 67 42.03 -23.96 30.03
C ASN A 67 41.11 -24.15 31.27
N VAL A 68 40.19 -23.21 31.47
CA VAL A 68 39.38 -23.03 32.69
C VAL A 68 38.04 -23.78 32.64
N THR A 69 37.75 -24.60 33.65
CA THR A 69 36.60 -25.53 33.65
C THR A 69 35.72 -25.40 34.89
N ALA A 70 34.41 -25.26 34.71
CA ALA A 70 33.39 -25.28 35.76
C ALA A 70 32.45 -26.49 35.65
N GLY A 71 32.10 -27.10 36.78
CA GLY A 71 31.13 -28.21 36.83
C GLY A 71 29.68 -27.82 36.48
N SER A 72 29.29 -26.57 36.71
CA SER A 72 27.93 -26.05 36.48
C SER A 72 27.90 -24.87 35.50
N HIS A 73 28.15 -23.63 35.97
CA HIS A 73 28.01 -22.42 35.17
C HIS A 73 29.31 -21.60 35.17
N GLY A 74 29.56 -20.83 34.10
CA GLY A 74 30.66 -19.88 34.00
C GLY A 74 32.02 -20.57 33.92
N GLY A 75 32.37 -21.10 32.74
CA GLY A 75 33.59 -21.89 32.54
C GLY A 75 34.85 -21.16 32.98
N GLY A 76 34.99 -19.88 32.60
CA GLY A 76 35.98 -18.95 33.09
C GLY A 76 35.53 -18.23 34.35
N PHE A 77 34.36 -17.57 34.34
CA PHE A 77 33.82 -16.98 35.57
C PHE A 77 32.28 -16.91 35.63
N LEU A 78 31.76 -16.75 36.85
CA LEU A 78 30.37 -16.34 37.07
C LEU A 78 30.32 -15.13 38.00
N ALA A 79 29.52 -14.13 37.62
CA ALA A 79 29.16 -12.98 38.45
C ALA A 79 27.65 -12.97 38.72
N VAL A 80 27.27 -12.88 40.00
CA VAL A 80 25.85 -12.77 40.42
C VAL A 80 25.34 -11.32 40.31
N GLY A 81 26.24 -10.35 40.31
CA GLY A 81 25.95 -8.96 39.96
C GLY A 81 26.03 -8.68 38.45
N GLU A 82 26.30 -7.42 38.13
CA GLU A 82 26.59 -6.98 36.76
C GLU A 82 28.04 -7.27 36.37
N VAL A 83 28.29 -7.36 35.06
CA VAL A 83 29.63 -7.37 34.47
C VAL A 83 29.82 -6.09 33.66
N GLU A 84 30.88 -5.34 33.97
CA GLU A 84 31.23 -4.09 33.31
C GLU A 84 32.67 -4.16 32.80
N ILE A 85 32.89 -3.87 31.51
CA ILE A 85 34.22 -3.91 30.87
C ILE A 85 34.42 -2.60 30.11
N ALA A 86 35.18 -1.66 30.67
CA ALA A 86 35.29 -0.28 30.19
C ALA A 86 36.73 0.14 29.84
N ASN A 87 37.00 0.34 28.54
CA ASN A 87 38.32 0.61 27.97
C ASN A 87 39.36 -0.48 28.31
N SER A 88 38.96 -1.75 28.30
CA SER A 88 39.73 -2.90 28.80
C SER A 88 39.65 -4.12 27.89
N THR A 89 40.45 -5.15 28.18
CA THR A 89 40.44 -6.43 27.44
C THR A 89 40.04 -7.60 28.34
N LEU A 90 39.12 -8.44 27.86
CA LEU A 90 38.83 -9.76 28.45
C LEU A 90 39.04 -10.84 27.38
N ASN A 91 39.90 -11.81 27.71
CA ASN A 91 40.25 -12.96 26.89
C ASN A 91 39.88 -14.26 27.62
N ILE A 92 39.17 -15.17 26.95
CA ILE A 92 38.82 -16.49 27.50
C ILE A 92 39.09 -17.56 26.44
N SER A 93 39.97 -18.51 26.72
CA SER A 93 40.34 -19.60 25.80
C SER A 93 40.15 -20.98 26.44
N ASN A 94 39.73 -21.96 25.63
CA ASN A 94 39.65 -23.38 25.99
C ASN A 94 38.81 -23.63 27.26
N SER A 95 37.60 -23.05 27.34
CA SER A 95 36.80 -23.01 28.56
C SER A 95 35.51 -23.83 28.51
N GLN A 96 35.11 -24.44 29.63
CA GLN A 96 33.95 -25.31 29.68
C GLN A 96 33.07 -25.12 30.93
N ALA A 97 31.76 -24.95 30.72
CA ALA A 97 30.72 -25.07 31.76
C ALA A 97 29.97 -26.39 31.57
N LYS A 98 30.35 -27.44 32.31
CA LYS A 98 29.99 -28.84 32.03
C LYS A 98 28.49 -29.13 32.01
N ALA A 99 27.72 -28.66 32.99
CA ALA A 99 26.31 -29.04 33.16
C ALA A 99 25.29 -27.94 32.81
N LYS A 100 25.72 -26.67 32.70
CA LYS A 100 24.84 -25.51 32.52
C LYS A 100 25.45 -24.42 31.63
N ASP A 101 25.52 -23.18 32.12
CA ASP A 101 25.40 -21.96 31.32
C ASP A 101 26.71 -21.18 31.26
N GLY A 102 26.99 -20.55 30.12
CA GLY A 102 28.14 -19.65 29.94
C GLY A 102 29.46 -20.40 29.88
N GLY A 103 29.78 -20.96 28.71
CA GLY A 103 30.99 -21.79 28.53
C GLY A 103 32.29 -21.01 28.72
N GLY A 104 32.29 -19.69 28.49
CA GLY A 104 33.30 -18.75 28.95
C GLY A 104 32.87 -17.96 30.20
N PHE A 105 31.70 -17.30 30.22
CA PHE A 105 31.20 -16.65 31.45
C PHE A 105 29.67 -16.51 31.56
N THR A 106 29.20 -16.26 32.79
CA THR A 106 27.78 -15.99 33.10
C THR A 106 27.62 -14.74 33.96
N ALA A 107 26.68 -13.87 33.59
CA ALA A 107 26.27 -12.67 34.33
C ALA A 107 24.78 -12.74 34.70
N GLU A 108 24.45 -12.79 35.99
CA GLU A 108 23.07 -12.96 36.47
C GLU A 108 22.24 -11.66 36.46
N LYS A 109 22.85 -10.47 36.28
CA LYS A 109 22.13 -9.19 36.17
C LYS A 109 22.17 -8.54 34.79
N GLY A 110 23.36 -8.32 34.25
CA GLY A 110 23.53 -7.53 33.03
C GLY A 110 24.99 -7.45 32.61
N LEU A 111 25.21 -7.06 31.35
CA LEU A 111 26.53 -6.93 30.75
C LEU A 111 26.66 -5.58 30.05
N THR A 112 27.63 -4.77 30.47
CA THR A 112 28.00 -3.52 29.81
C THR A 112 29.44 -3.61 29.32
N VAL A 113 29.65 -3.48 28.02
CA VAL A 113 30.97 -3.43 27.39
C VAL A 113 31.10 -2.08 26.68
N SER A 114 32.13 -1.30 26.99
CA SER A 114 32.32 0.04 26.43
C SER A 114 33.79 0.32 26.12
N GLY A 115 34.12 0.74 24.89
CA GLY A 115 35.51 1.02 24.49
C GLY A 115 36.47 -0.19 24.55
N SER A 116 35.94 -1.41 24.58
CA SER A 116 36.65 -2.61 25.07
C SER A 116 36.80 -3.70 24.03
N THR A 117 37.70 -4.66 24.29
CA THR A 117 37.91 -5.86 23.47
C THR A 117 37.54 -7.13 24.24
N LEU A 118 36.69 -7.96 23.66
CA LEU A 118 36.25 -9.23 24.22
C LEU A 118 36.57 -10.37 23.25
N ILE A 119 37.45 -11.29 23.66
CA ILE A 119 37.88 -12.44 22.87
C ILE A 119 37.50 -13.72 23.62
N ILE A 120 36.75 -14.60 22.97
CA ILE A 120 36.30 -15.87 23.55
C ILE A 120 36.50 -16.98 22.51
N GLN A 121 37.27 -18.02 22.84
CA GLN A 121 37.69 -19.04 21.88
C GLN A 121 37.60 -20.45 22.46
N ASN A 122 37.15 -21.42 21.65
CA ASN A 122 37.09 -22.85 21.99
C ASN A 122 36.29 -23.11 23.29
N THR A 123 35.05 -22.61 23.35
CA THR A 123 34.25 -22.61 24.59
C THR A 123 32.99 -23.46 24.50
N ILE A 124 32.66 -24.18 25.58
CA ILE A 124 31.58 -25.20 25.59
C ILE A 124 30.64 -25.00 26.79
N ALA A 125 29.35 -24.84 26.52
CA ALA A 125 28.29 -24.78 27.54
C ALA A 125 27.37 -26.01 27.47
N GLY A 126 27.16 -26.66 28.62
CA GLY A 126 26.22 -27.78 28.80
C GLY A 126 24.75 -27.42 28.60
N ARG A 127 24.40 -26.13 28.45
CA ARG A 127 23.06 -25.62 28.15
C ARG A 127 23.04 -24.39 27.24
N TYR A 128 23.30 -23.20 27.80
CA TYR A 128 23.11 -21.92 27.12
C TYR A 128 24.43 -21.15 26.97
N GLY A 129 24.60 -20.43 25.86
CA GLY A 129 25.69 -19.48 25.65
C GLY A 129 27.07 -20.11 25.67
N GLY A 130 27.50 -20.71 24.56
CA GLY A 130 28.78 -21.42 24.47
C GLY A 130 29.96 -20.53 24.83
N GLY A 131 29.94 -19.26 24.41
CA GLY A 131 30.84 -18.21 24.90
C GLY A 131 30.35 -17.54 26.18
N PHE A 132 29.15 -16.93 26.19
CA PHE A 132 28.62 -16.33 27.44
C PHE A 132 27.09 -16.27 27.56
N VAL A 133 26.62 -16.09 28.80
CA VAL A 133 25.19 -15.91 29.14
C VAL A 133 24.97 -14.65 29.97
N VAL A 134 23.92 -13.89 29.65
CA VAL A 134 23.46 -12.72 30.42
C VAL A 134 21.96 -12.84 30.71
N LYS A 135 21.55 -12.71 31.98
CA LYS A 135 20.14 -12.86 32.38
C LYS A 135 19.31 -11.58 32.39
N GLY A 136 19.92 -10.44 32.11
CA GLY A 136 19.27 -9.18 31.82
C GLY A 136 19.98 -8.45 30.69
N ARG A 137 19.72 -7.15 30.56
CA ARG A 137 20.17 -6.33 29.43
C ARG A 137 21.66 -6.48 29.10
N THR A 138 21.95 -6.58 27.82
CA THR A 138 23.31 -6.62 27.25
C THR A 138 23.53 -5.38 26.39
N VAL A 139 24.51 -4.55 26.74
CA VAL A 139 24.88 -3.35 26.00
C VAL A 139 26.35 -3.41 25.62
N ILE A 140 26.64 -3.34 24.32
CA ILE A 140 27.99 -3.42 23.77
C ILE A 140 28.20 -2.17 22.90
N SER A 141 29.08 -1.27 23.36
CA SER A 141 29.24 0.08 22.83
C SER A 141 30.69 0.40 22.45
N ARG A 142 30.96 0.98 21.28
CA ARG A 142 32.32 1.37 20.82
C ARG A 142 33.39 0.26 21.01
N SER A 143 33.01 -1.00 20.81
CA SER A 143 33.79 -2.16 21.24
C SER A 143 34.02 -3.18 20.12
N THR A 144 34.94 -4.13 20.35
CA THR A 144 35.14 -5.31 19.48
C THR A 144 34.88 -6.59 20.27
N VAL A 145 34.02 -7.46 19.75
CA VAL A 145 33.71 -8.78 20.32
C VAL A 145 33.98 -9.87 19.29
N SER A 146 34.75 -10.89 19.67
CA SER A 146 35.14 -12.02 18.83
C SER A 146 34.87 -13.33 19.58
N ILE A 147 33.91 -14.12 19.12
CA ILE A 147 33.59 -15.44 19.68
C ILE A 147 33.86 -16.51 18.61
N GLN A 148 34.69 -17.50 18.91
CA GLN A 148 35.14 -18.49 17.92
C GLN A 148 35.06 -19.92 18.48
N ASN A 149 34.63 -20.86 17.63
CA ASN A 149 34.54 -22.29 17.97
C ASN A 149 33.71 -22.56 19.25
N ALA A 150 32.63 -21.81 19.45
CA ALA A 150 31.81 -21.86 20.66
C ALA A 150 30.56 -22.75 20.49
N THR A 151 30.28 -23.60 21.48
CA THR A 151 29.21 -24.63 21.39
C THR A 151 28.27 -24.60 22.59
N ALA A 152 26.96 -24.65 22.34
CA ALA A 152 25.92 -24.76 23.36
C ALA A 152 24.97 -25.94 23.10
N GLN A 153 24.61 -26.69 24.14
CA GLN A 153 23.72 -27.85 24.02
C GLN A 153 22.22 -27.50 23.86
N ILE A 154 21.82 -26.23 23.99
CA ILE A 154 20.41 -25.81 23.88
C ILE A 154 20.24 -24.47 23.14
N LEU A 155 20.84 -23.36 23.61
CA LEU A 155 20.60 -22.01 23.04
C LEU A 155 21.90 -21.21 22.90
N GLY A 156 22.09 -20.54 21.77
CA GLY A 156 23.13 -19.52 21.58
C GLY A 156 24.55 -20.10 21.56
N GLY A 157 25.02 -20.57 20.40
CA GLY A 157 26.35 -21.19 20.28
C GLY A 157 27.48 -20.25 20.70
N GLY A 158 27.43 -18.98 20.29
CA GLY A 158 28.33 -17.92 20.76
C GLY A 158 27.84 -17.26 22.06
N PHE A 159 26.62 -16.71 22.11
CA PHE A 159 26.06 -16.18 23.37
C PHE A 159 24.54 -16.30 23.49
N CYS A 160 24.01 -16.20 24.71
CA CYS A 160 22.58 -16.18 24.99
C CYS A 160 22.23 -15.05 25.97
N ALA A 161 21.31 -14.17 25.58
CA ALA A 161 20.74 -13.11 26.42
C ALA A 161 19.28 -13.44 26.76
N ALA A 162 18.88 -13.22 28.01
CA ALA A 162 17.49 -13.38 28.44
C ALA A 162 16.64 -12.10 28.33
N ASP A 163 17.20 -11.03 27.77
CA ASP A 163 16.65 -9.67 27.67
C ASP A 163 17.28 -8.93 26.46
N GLU A 164 16.99 -7.64 26.27
CA GLU A 164 17.47 -6.81 25.15
C GLU A 164 18.99 -6.85 24.95
N VAL A 165 19.39 -6.93 23.67
CA VAL A 165 20.77 -6.82 23.20
C VAL A 165 20.92 -5.57 22.35
N VAL A 166 21.73 -4.61 22.81
CA VAL A 166 22.07 -3.39 22.08
C VAL A 166 23.54 -3.44 21.65
N ILE A 167 23.78 -3.24 20.35
CA ILE A 167 25.09 -3.21 19.71
C ILE A 167 25.24 -1.83 19.05
N ASP A 168 26.15 -1.01 19.58
CA ASP A 168 26.25 0.42 19.30
C ASP A 168 27.70 0.83 18.97
N GLU A 169 27.95 1.49 17.84
CA GLU A 169 29.31 1.80 17.33
C GLU A 169 30.31 0.61 17.41
N THR A 170 29.83 -0.63 17.27
CA THR A 170 30.52 -1.85 17.72
C THR A 170 30.68 -2.89 16.61
N LYS A 171 31.78 -3.65 16.66
CA LYS A 171 32.01 -4.83 15.82
C LYS A 171 31.84 -6.12 16.61
N VAL A 172 30.83 -6.93 16.29
CA VAL A 172 30.64 -8.28 16.83
C VAL A 172 30.91 -9.31 15.74
N SER A 173 31.76 -10.30 16.03
CA SER A 173 32.09 -11.41 15.13
C SER A 173 31.90 -12.74 15.85
N ILE A 174 31.11 -13.65 15.27
CA ILE A 174 30.93 -15.01 15.78
C ILE A 174 31.22 -16.00 14.65
N SER A 175 32.19 -16.89 14.85
CA SER A 175 32.61 -17.87 13.84
C SER A 175 32.60 -19.31 14.36
N ASN A 176 32.32 -20.25 13.46
CA ASN A 176 32.35 -21.71 13.68
C ASN A 176 31.55 -22.16 14.93
N SER A 177 30.45 -21.48 15.23
CA SER A 177 29.70 -21.69 16.48
C SER A 177 28.43 -22.51 16.27
N ARG A 178 28.07 -23.32 17.26
CA ARG A 178 27.02 -24.35 17.15
C ARG A 178 26.07 -24.36 18.34
N SER A 179 24.78 -24.52 18.05
CA SER A 179 23.73 -24.76 19.04
C SER A 179 22.96 -26.03 18.70
N GLU A 180 22.86 -26.96 19.65
CA GLU A 180 22.10 -28.21 19.46
C GLU A 180 20.56 -28.02 19.50
N ARG A 181 20.06 -26.79 19.66
CA ARG A 181 18.68 -26.43 19.27
C ARG A 181 18.61 -25.09 18.54
N LEU A 182 18.64 -23.96 19.25
CA LEU A 182 18.30 -22.64 18.68
C LEU A 182 19.49 -21.65 18.71
N GLY A 183 19.59 -20.80 17.68
CA GLY A 183 20.56 -19.69 17.65
C GLY A 183 22.02 -20.16 17.53
N GLY A 184 22.47 -20.51 16.33
CA GLY A 184 23.81 -21.09 16.14
C GLY A 184 24.96 -20.14 16.46
N GLY A 185 24.80 -18.85 16.15
CA GLY A 185 25.68 -17.76 16.59
C GLY A 185 25.22 -17.15 17.92
N PHE A 186 23.97 -16.68 18.04
CA PHE A 186 23.46 -16.19 19.33
C PHE A 186 21.93 -16.31 19.49
N HIS A 187 21.44 -16.02 20.68
CA HIS A 187 20.02 -16.07 21.06
C HIS A 187 19.66 -14.85 21.94
N THR A 188 18.52 -14.20 21.69
CA THR A 188 17.92 -13.27 22.65
C THR A 188 16.40 -13.50 22.86
N ASN A 189 15.96 -13.43 24.11
CA ASN A 189 14.53 -13.33 24.46
C ASN A 189 13.95 -11.92 24.20
N GLY A 190 14.80 -10.89 24.16
CA GLY A 190 14.40 -9.50 24.02
C GLY A 190 14.56 -8.97 22.59
N ARG A 191 14.55 -7.64 22.48
CA ARG A 191 14.84 -6.88 21.27
C ARG A 191 16.33 -6.97 20.92
N LEU A 192 16.65 -7.00 19.63
CA LEU A 192 18.00 -6.86 19.10
C LEU A 192 18.09 -5.53 18.36
N GLN A 193 18.86 -4.57 18.88
CA GLN A 193 19.13 -3.30 18.20
C GLN A 193 20.59 -3.21 17.79
N VAL A 194 20.84 -3.05 16.49
CA VAL A 194 22.17 -2.82 15.91
C VAL A 194 22.19 -1.42 15.30
N THR A 195 22.93 -0.50 15.91
CA THR A 195 22.83 0.95 15.67
C THR A 195 24.19 1.64 15.47
N ASN A 196 24.16 2.84 14.90
CA ASN A 196 25.28 3.77 14.70
C ASN A 196 26.49 3.10 14.03
N SER A 197 26.33 2.66 12.78
CA SER A 197 27.36 1.98 11.97
C SER A 197 27.95 0.69 12.56
N SER A 198 27.32 0.10 13.58
CA SER A 198 27.70 -1.23 14.10
C SER A 198 27.69 -2.33 13.03
N VAL A 199 28.58 -3.31 13.20
CA VAL A 199 28.73 -4.48 12.31
C VAL A 199 28.61 -5.76 13.13
N VAL A 200 27.61 -6.59 12.80
CA VAL A 200 27.50 -7.97 13.30
C VAL A 200 27.87 -8.92 12.16
N SER A 201 28.77 -9.87 12.41
CA SER A 201 29.23 -10.84 11.41
C SER A 201 29.14 -12.25 11.97
N LEU A 202 28.34 -13.10 11.33
CA LEU A 202 28.15 -14.51 11.71
C LEU A 202 28.66 -15.42 10.59
N GLN A 203 29.59 -16.33 10.90
CA GLN A 203 30.23 -17.18 9.89
C GLN A 203 30.27 -18.66 10.31
N ASN A 204 29.91 -19.58 9.42
CA ASN A 204 29.91 -21.03 9.66
C ASN A 204 29.10 -21.40 10.93
N VAL A 205 27.93 -20.77 11.10
CA VAL A 205 27.09 -20.88 12.31
C VAL A 205 25.95 -21.88 12.09
N THR A 206 25.72 -22.77 13.06
CA THR A 206 24.72 -23.86 12.92
C THR A 206 23.81 -23.99 14.13
N ALA A 207 22.50 -23.96 13.91
CA ALA A 207 21.47 -24.39 14.84
C ALA A 207 20.87 -25.73 14.38
N GLN A 208 20.72 -26.71 15.28
CA GLN A 208 20.17 -28.01 14.91
C GLN A 208 18.65 -27.95 14.61
N ASP A 209 17.93 -27.03 15.25
CA ASP A 209 16.53 -26.70 14.99
C ASP A 209 16.46 -25.40 14.16
N THR A 210 16.31 -24.24 14.82
CA THR A 210 15.84 -22.97 14.22
C THR A 210 16.79 -21.80 14.55
N GLY A 211 16.93 -20.84 13.62
CA GLY A 211 17.79 -19.67 13.78
C GLY A 211 19.27 -19.98 13.59
N GLY A 212 19.67 -20.30 12.35
CA GLY A 212 21.00 -20.84 12.03
C GLY A 212 22.17 -19.94 12.46
N GLY A 213 22.01 -18.63 12.33
CA GLY A 213 22.87 -17.59 12.87
C GLY A 213 22.34 -16.98 14.17
N PHE A 214 21.08 -16.54 14.22
CA PHE A 214 20.48 -16.14 15.50
C PHE A 214 18.97 -16.39 15.59
N ILE A 215 18.43 -16.27 16.80
CA ILE A 215 16.99 -16.10 17.06
C ILE A 215 16.75 -14.92 18.01
N ALA A 216 15.71 -14.14 17.73
CA ALA A 216 15.24 -13.04 18.56
C ALA A 216 13.73 -13.19 18.84
N PHE A 217 13.35 -13.28 20.11
CA PHE A 217 11.93 -13.30 20.51
C PHE A 217 11.28 -11.91 20.57
N GLY A 218 12.09 -10.85 20.64
CA GLY A 218 11.68 -9.46 20.44
C GLY A 218 11.90 -8.98 19.00
N GLU A 219 11.76 -7.66 18.82
CA GLU A 219 12.00 -6.96 17.55
C GLU A 219 13.46 -7.02 17.11
N VAL A 220 13.71 -7.01 15.80
CA VAL A 220 15.05 -6.92 15.21
C VAL A 220 15.18 -5.61 14.46
N GLU A 221 16.06 -4.73 14.93
CA GLU A 221 16.33 -3.43 14.31
C GLU A 221 17.78 -3.32 13.84
N ILE A 222 17.97 -2.95 12.57
CA ILE A 222 19.25 -2.58 12.00
C ILE A 222 19.14 -1.12 11.55
N GLU A 223 19.71 -0.18 12.32
CA GLU A 223 19.51 1.26 12.09
C GLU A 223 20.81 2.07 11.93
N ARG A 224 20.72 3.21 11.22
CA ARG A 224 21.78 4.23 11.11
C ARG A 224 23.10 3.66 10.54
N ASN A 225 23.06 3.26 9.27
CA ASN A 225 24.19 2.69 8.52
C ASN A 225 24.75 1.36 9.04
N SER A 226 24.14 0.75 10.07
CA SER A 226 24.57 -0.54 10.61
C SER A 226 24.41 -1.70 9.64
N THR A 227 25.22 -2.75 9.84
CA THR A 227 25.25 -3.92 8.96
C THR A 227 25.19 -5.22 9.75
N ILE A 228 24.28 -6.14 9.37
CA ILE A 228 24.35 -7.55 9.77
C ILE A 228 24.78 -8.38 8.56
N ASN A 229 25.86 -9.15 8.72
CA ASN A 229 26.42 -10.07 7.73
C ASN A 229 26.29 -11.52 8.21
N MET A 230 25.88 -12.42 7.33
CA MET A 230 25.83 -13.86 7.59
C MET A 230 26.40 -14.65 6.42
N PHE A 231 27.31 -15.59 6.71
CA PHE A 231 27.97 -16.44 5.73
C PHE A 231 27.96 -17.90 6.20
N ASN A 232 27.45 -18.81 5.36
CA ASN A 232 27.38 -20.25 5.65
C ASN A 232 26.60 -20.56 6.95
N SER A 233 25.39 -20.01 7.08
CA SER A 233 24.52 -20.21 8.25
C SER A 233 23.50 -21.33 8.01
N ARG A 234 23.21 -22.15 9.03
CA ARG A 234 22.33 -23.33 8.85
C ARG A 234 21.40 -23.60 10.04
N ALA A 235 20.10 -23.64 9.76
CA ALA A 235 19.08 -24.25 10.60
C ALA A 235 18.82 -25.68 10.08
N VAL A 236 19.28 -26.72 10.78
CA VAL A 236 19.38 -28.08 10.21
C VAL A 236 18.02 -28.74 9.99
N SER A 237 17.08 -28.57 10.92
CA SER A 237 15.75 -29.21 10.88
C SER A 237 14.58 -28.23 11.00
N GLY A 238 14.83 -26.97 11.34
CA GLY A 238 13.84 -25.93 11.55
C GLY A 238 14.00 -24.73 10.62
N ASP A 239 13.65 -23.56 11.15
CA ASP A 239 13.34 -22.35 10.38
C ASP A 239 14.47 -21.31 10.47
N GLY A 240 14.48 -20.33 9.55
CA GLY A 240 15.41 -19.20 9.63
C GLY A 240 16.88 -19.59 9.48
N GLY A 241 17.30 -19.96 8.27
CA GLY A 241 18.65 -20.48 8.02
C GLY A 241 19.78 -19.49 8.32
N GLY A 242 19.52 -18.20 8.23
CA GLY A 242 20.29 -17.11 8.85
C GLY A 242 19.69 -16.69 10.19
N PHE A 243 18.41 -16.30 10.26
CA PHE A 243 17.77 -16.03 11.56
C PHE A 243 16.25 -16.21 11.58
N ASP A 244 15.71 -16.34 12.81
CA ASP A 244 14.28 -16.25 13.12
C ASP A 244 14.02 -14.98 13.98
N ALA A 245 13.09 -14.14 13.54
CA ALA A 245 12.57 -13.01 14.28
C ALA A 245 11.08 -13.24 14.60
N GLU A 246 10.74 -13.36 15.88
CA GLU A 246 9.37 -13.64 16.35
C GLU A 246 8.46 -12.40 16.37
N LYS A 247 8.97 -11.25 15.93
CA LYS A 247 8.34 -9.92 15.89
C LYS A 247 8.73 -9.22 14.57
N ASP A 248 8.66 -7.89 14.56
CA ASP A 248 9.03 -7.08 13.41
C ASP A 248 10.55 -7.12 13.14
N LEU A 249 10.89 -7.12 11.86
CA LEU A 249 12.24 -6.89 11.34
C LEU A 249 12.26 -5.52 10.65
N THR A 250 13.05 -4.59 11.16
CA THR A 250 13.28 -3.28 10.53
C THR A 250 14.73 -3.11 10.10
N VAL A 251 14.93 -2.70 8.83
CA VAL A 251 16.24 -2.37 8.27
C VAL A 251 16.15 -0.96 7.71
N TRP A 252 16.64 0.04 8.46
CA TRP A 252 16.31 1.45 8.18
C TRP A 252 17.47 2.44 8.36
N LYS A 253 17.37 3.60 7.68
CA LYS A 253 18.34 4.71 7.77
C LYS A 253 19.77 4.32 7.28
N GLY A 254 19.88 3.82 6.06
CA GLY A 254 21.16 3.51 5.39
C GLY A 254 21.75 2.14 5.74
N SER A 255 21.02 1.33 6.49
CA SER A 255 21.47 0.02 7.01
C SER A 255 21.49 -1.09 5.96
N ARG A 256 22.19 -2.18 6.29
CA ARG A 256 22.40 -3.33 5.41
C ARG A 256 22.14 -4.66 6.11
N LEU A 257 21.44 -5.57 5.46
CA LEU A 257 21.35 -6.98 5.83
C LEU A 257 21.88 -7.83 4.68
N ILE A 258 22.93 -8.60 4.92
CA ILE A 258 23.62 -9.42 3.91
C ILE A 258 23.68 -10.86 4.39
N ILE A 259 23.11 -11.79 3.60
CA ILE A 259 23.06 -13.22 3.92
C ILE A 259 23.53 -14.02 2.70
N ARG A 260 24.54 -14.89 2.88
CA ARG A 260 25.02 -15.80 1.83
C ARG A 260 25.09 -17.24 2.31
N ASN A 261 24.75 -18.17 1.41
CA ASN A 261 24.86 -19.62 1.60
C ASN A 261 24.06 -20.11 2.83
N ALA A 262 22.86 -19.57 3.03
CA ALA A 262 22.02 -19.87 4.19
C ALA A 262 21.02 -21.00 3.89
N THR A 263 20.80 -21.92 4.84
CA THR A 263 19.90 -23.08 4.63
C THR A 263 19.01 -23.36 5.84
N ALA A 264 17.71 -23.52 5.60
CA ALA A 264 16.69 -23.90 6.58
C ALA A 264 16.08 -25.29 6.28
N GLY A 265 15.95 -26.11 7.31
CA GLY A 265 15.27 -27.41 7.29
C GLY A 265 13.75 -27.32 7.02
N LYS A 266 13.15 -26.14 7.22
CA LYS A 266 11.74 -25.83 6.94
C LYS A 266 11.60 -24.52 6.13
N HIS A 267 11.33 -23.39 6.78
CA HIS A 267 10.96 -22.12 6.14
C HIS A 267 12.05 -21.04 6.30
N GLY A 268 12.13 -20.11 5.35
CA GLY A 268 13.00 -18.94 5.42
C GLY A 268 14.49 -19.29 5.33
N GLY A 269 14.98 -19.65 4.14
CA GLY A 269 16.36 -20.11 3.95
C GLY A 269 17.41 -19.09 4.38
N GLY A 270 17.18 -17.80 4.13
CA GLY A 270 17.93 -16.69 4.71
C GLY A 270 17.33 -16.21 6.04
N PHE A 271 16.04 -15.86 6.10
CA PHE A 271 15.39 -15.57 7.39
C PHE A 271 13.88 -15.86 7.42
N ILE A 272 13.32 -15.96 8.62
CA ILE A 272 11.88 -15.89 8.87
C ILE A 272 11.56 -14.69 9.78
N ALA A 273 10.47 -13.97 9.48
CA ALA A 273 9.93 -12.89 10.31
C ALA A 273 8.45 -13.16 10.59
N LYS A 274 8.06 -13.22 11.86
CA LYS A 274 6.71 -13.65 12.27
C LYS A 274 5.71 -12.51 12.44
N SER A 275 6.15 -11.26 12.25
CA SER A 275 5.25 -10.14 11.94
C SER A 275 5.79 -9.29 10.77
N TRP A 276 5.94 -7.98 10.87
CA TRP A 276 6.27 -7.12 9.73
C TRP A 276 7.74 -7.20 9.29
N VAL A 277 7.97 -6.99 7.99
CA VAL A 277 9.30 -6.75 7.42
C VAL A 277 9.31 -5.36 6.78
N ILE A 278 10.05 -4.41 7.37
CA ILE A 278 10.11 -3.02 6.93
C ILE A 278 11.54 -2.69 6.51
N ILE A 279 11.73 -2.32 5.25
CA ILE A 279 13.04 -1.98 4.67
C ILE A 279 12.92 -0.55 4.12
N SER A 280 13.55 0.41 4.81
CA SER A 280 13.32 1.85 4.63
C SER A 280 14.62 2.62 4.46
N ARG A 281 14.91 3.12 3.25
CA ARG A 281 16.19 3.75 2.89
C ARG A 281 17.40 2.84 3.17
N SER A 282 17.30 1.56 2.81
CA SER A 282 18.26 0.51 3.21
C SER A 282 18.50 -0.54 2.12
N THR A 283 19.46 -1.44 2.34
CA THR A 283 19.75 -2.55 1.43
C THR A 283 19.58 -3.92 2.11
N VAL A 284 18.92 -4.86 1.44
CA VAL A 284 18.91 -6.28 1.83
C VAL A 284 19.41 -7.13 0.67
N SER A 285 20.37 -8.01 0.92
CA SER A 285 20.98 -8.89 -0.08
C SER A 285 20.99 -10.33 0.43
N ILE A 286 20.32 -11.24 -0.29
CA ILE A 286 20.30 -12.67 0.03
C ILE A 286 20.78 -13.47 -1.17
N GLU A 287 21.75 -14.36 -0.97
CA GLU A 287 22.41 -15.10 -2.05
C GLU A 287 22.58 -16.58 -1.68
N ASN A 288 22.31 -17.47 -2.64
CA ASN A 288 22.43 -18.93 -2.49
C ASN A 288 21.62 -19.50 -1.30
N ALA A 289 20.43 -18.96 -1.03
CA ALA A 289 19.63 -19.34 0.13
C ALA A 289 18.60 -20.46 -0.17
N MET A 290 18.36 -21.34 0.81
CA MET A 290 17.55 -22.55 0.62
C MET A 290 16.56 -22.80 1.76
N GLY A 291 15.26 -22.79 1.47
CA GLY A 291 14.20 -23.19 2.40
C GLY A 291 13.48 -24.45 1.93
N ARG A 292 13.62 -25.57 2.63
CA ARG A 292 13.00 -26.87 2.26
C ARG A 292 11.48 -26.90 2.22
N GLN A 293 10.79 -25.81 2.57
CA GLN A 293 9.34 -25.72 2.46
C GLN A 293 8.85 -24.40 1.88
N VAL A 294 9.20 -23.26 2.47
CA VAL A 294 8.67 -21.94 2.05
C VAL A 294 9.76 -20.89 2.16
N GLY A 295 9.87 -19.99 1.18
CA GLY A 295 10.77 -18.85 1.23
C GLY A 295 12.23 -19.25 1.08
N GLY A 296 12.74 -19.33 -0.14
CA GLY A 296 14.14 -19.67 -0.40
C GLY A 296 15.10 -18.63 0.18
N GLY A 297 14.85 -17.35 -0.12
CA GLY A 297 15.50 -16.20 0.52
C GLY A 297 14.89 -15.86 1.89
N PHE A 298 13.59 -15.56 1.97
CA PHE A 298 12.93 -15.34 3.27
C PHE A 298 11.44 -15.70 3.31
N PHE A 299 10.88 -15.78 4.52
CA PHE A 299 9.44 -15.96 4.76
C PHE A 299 8.94 -14.93 5.79
N ALA A 300 7.94 -14.13 5.42
CA ALA A 300 7.23 -13.23 6.32
C ALA A 300 5.82 -13.76 6.60
N ILE A 301 5.34 -13.66 7.83
CA ILE A 301 3.95 -14.00 8.16
C ILE A 301 3.03 -12.81 7.85
N ASP A 302 3.37 -11.61 8.30
CA ASP A 302 2.59 -10.39 8.03
C ASP A 302 3.16 -9.60 6.83
N GLU A 303 2.87 -8.30 6.77
CA GLU A 303 3.12 -7.45 5.60
C GLU A 303 4.64 -7.18 5.39
N VAL A 304 5.05 -7.14 4.12
CA VAL A 304 6.42 -6.80 3.67
C VAL A 304 6.35 -5.44 2.99
N VAL A 305 7.06 -4.44 3.52
CA VAL A 305 7.07 -3.05 3.03
C VAL A 305 8.50 -2.63 2.72
N ILE A 306 8.70 -2.13 1.50
CA ILE A 306 10.00 -1.68 1.00
C ILE A 306 9.83 -0.24 0.50
N ASP A 307 10.42 0.74 1.20
CA ASP A 307 10.23 2.17 0.92
C ASP A 307 11.50 3.04 0.96
N GLN A 308 11.33 4.33 0.61
CA GLN A 308 12.36 5.38 0.63
C GLN A 308 13.67 5.03 -0.09
N MET A 309 13.60 4.63 -1.36
CA MET A 309 14.74 4.24 -2.20
C MET A 309 15.52 3.05 -1.63
N SER A 310 14.81 2.08 -1.04
CA SER A 310 15.42 0.83 -0.60
C SER A 310 15.75 -0.11 -1.77
N SER A 311 16.71 -0.99 -1.57
CA SER A 311 17.12 -2.01 -2.55
C SER A 311 17.10 -3.40 -1.92
N VAL A 312 16.31 -4.32 -2.48
CA VAL A 312 16.28 -5.72 -2.06
C VAL A 312 16.71 -6.61 -3.22
N SER A 313 17.77 -7.38 -3.03
CA SER A 313 18.30 -8.32 -4.01
C SER A 313 18.27 -9.74 -3.47
N ILE A 314 17.67 -10.68 -4.21
CA ILE A 314 17.68 -12.11 -3.88
C ILE A 314 18.12 -12.91 -5.10
N SER A 315 19.29 -13.57 -4.98
CA SER A 315 19.89 -14.36 -6.06
C SER A 315 20.04 -15.84 -5.71
N ASN A 316 20.00 -16.70 -6.73
CA ASN A 316 20.31 -18.14 -6.67
C ASN A 316 19.55 -18.93 -5.58
N SER A 317 18.37 -18.44 -5.19
CA SER A 317 17.65 -18.92 -4.01
C SER A 317 16.52 -19.87 -4.37
N ARG A 318 16.26 -20.87 -3.52
CA ARG A 318 15.32 -21.96 -3.85
C ARG A 318 14.43 -22.39 -2.69
N SER A 319 13.17 -22.70 -3.03
CA SER A 319 12.22 -23.35 -2.14
C SER A 319 11.72 -24.66 -2.73
N GLU A 320 11.56 -25.70 -1.91
CA GLU A 320 11.01 -26.98 -2.35
C GLU A 320 9.47 -26.96 -2.46
N LYS A 321 8.77 -25.90 -2.00
CA LYS A 321 7.32 -25.72 -2.25
C LYS A 321 6.96 -24.30 -2.72
N LEU A 322 7.13 -23.26 -1.91
CA LEU A 322 6.53 -21.94 -2.18
C LEU A 322 7.53 -20.78 -2.06
N GLY A 323 7.53 -19.83 -3.00
CA GLY A 323 8.31 -18.60 -2.90
C GLY A 323 9.82 -18.84 -3.01
N GLY A 324 10.35 -19.02 -4.22
CA GLY A 324 11.78 -19.33 -4.42
C GLY A 324 12.71 -18.19 -3.99
N GLY A 325 12.29 -16.95 -4.19
CA GLY A 325 12.85 -15.77 -3.55
C GLY A 325 12.26 -15.54 -2.16
N PHE A 326 10.96 -15.28 -2.04
CA PHE A 326 10.30 -15.17 -0.73
C PHE A 326 8.79 -15.46 -0.75
N GLN A 327 8.20 -15.59 0.44
CA GLN A 327 6.75 -15.61 0.65
C GLN A 327 6.31 -14.57 1.70
N THR A 328 5.12 -14.00 1.51
CA THR A 328 4.32 -13.38 2.58
C THR A 328 2.90 -13.95 2.59
N ASN A 329 2.34 -14.18 3.79
CA ASN A 329 0.92 -14.55 3.93
C ASN A 329 -0.03 -13.33 3.91
N SER A 330 0.53 -12.13 3.96
CA SER A 330 -0.20 -10.86 3.92
C SER A 330 0.26 -10.03 2.70
N ARG A 331 0.25 -8.71 2.80
CA ARG A 331 0.53 -7.77 1.69
C ARG A 331 2.03 -7.65 1.39
N PHE A 332 2.37 -7.44 0.13
CA PHE A 332 3.70 -7.03 -0.32
C PHE A 332 3.62 -5.64 -0.97
N GLN A 333 4.40 -4.68 -0.46
CA GLN A 333 4.46 -3.30 -0.97
C GLN A 333 5.90 -2.91 -1.35
N VAL A 334 6.04 -2.30 -2.53
CA VAL A 334 7.28 -1.64 -2.97
C VAL A 334 6.93 -0.20 -3.38
N ILE A 335 7.36 0.77 -2.58
CA ILE A 335 6.96 2.18 -2.71
C ILE A 335 8.16 3.13 -2.61
N GLY A 336 7.95 4.42 -2.88
CA GLY A 336 8.96 5.46 -2.64
C GLY A 336 10.26 5.27 -3.43
N SER A 337 10.15 4.92 -4.70
CA SER A 337 11.26 4.72 -5.66
C SER A 337 12.24 3.61 -5.26
N SER A 338 11.71 2.55 -4.63
CA SER A 338 12.49 1.39 -4.19
C SER A 338 12.63 0.35 -5.30
N VAL A 339 13.64 -0.52 -5.18
CA VAL A 339 13.96 -1.57 -6.14
C VAL A 339 13.93 -2.94 -5.48
N VAL A 340 13.28 -3.91 -6.13
CA VAL A 340 13.38 -5.34 -5.79
C VAL A 340 13.89 -6.10 -7.01
N SER A 341 14.98 -6.84 -6.82
CA SER A 341 15.61 -7.68 -7.84
C SER A 341 15.63 -9.14 -7.41
N LEU A 342 15.14 -10.03 -8.26
CA LEU A 342 15.06 -11.46 -8.06
C LEU A 342 15.72 -12.17 -9.25
N GLN A 343 16.71 -13.02 -8.99
CA GLN A 343 17.48 -13.68 -10.05
C GLN A 343 17.76 -15.15 -9.74
N ASN A 344 17.56 -16.03 -10.72
CA ASN A 344 17.81 -17.48 -10.60
C ASN A 344 17.04 -18.10 -9.42
N VAL A 345 15.76 -17.72 -9.28
CA VAL A 345 14.90 -18.08 -8.13
C VAL A 345 13.93 -19.19 -8.48
N THR A 346 13.84 -20.23 -7.65
CA THR A 346 13.09 -21.45 -8.00
C THR A 346 12.20 -21.97 -6.87
N ALA A 347 10.97 -22.38 -7.22
CA ALA A 347 10.01 -22.98 -6.30
C ALA A 347 9.54 -24.36 -6.79
N GLY A 348 9.35 -25.29 -5.87
CA GLY A 348 8.81 -26.62 -6.19
C GLY A 348 7.35 -26.60 -6.64
N SER A 349 6.56 -25.61 -6.23
CA SER A 349 5.13 -25.50 -6.53
C SER A 349 4.72 -24.10 -7.00
N HIS A 350 4.62 -23.09 -6.13
CA HIS A 350 4.03 -21.77 -6.48
C HIS A 350 4.99 -20.61 -6.20
N GLY A 351 4.93 -19.56 -7.04
CA GLY A 351 5.71 -18.33 -6.88
C GLY A 351 7.21 -18.55 -7.04
N GLY A 352 7.69 -18.67 -8.29
CA GLY A 352 9.10 -18.99 -8.57
C GLY A 352 10.06 -17.95 -7.98
N GLY A 353 9.71 -16.67 -8.07
CA GLY A 353 10.27 -15.59 -7.27
C GLY A 353 9.47 -15.34 -5.98
N ILE A 354 8.22 -14.88 -6.10
CA ILE A 354 7.42 -14.43 -4.94
C ILE A 354 6.11 -15.20 -4.83
N ASN A 355 5.75 -15.63 -3.61
CA ASN A 355 4.40 -16.12 -3.30
C ASN A 355 3.72 -15.16 -2.30
N CYS A 356 2.68 -14.43 -2.72
CA CYS A 356 1.95 -13.49 -1.87
C CYS A 356 0.48 -13.93 -1.73
N LEU A 357 0.06 -14.28 -0.51
CA LEU A 357 -1.33 -14.65 -0.22
C LEU A 357 -2.24 -13.41 0.00
N GLY A 358 -1.64 -12.22 0.09
CA GLY A 358 -2.32 -10.94 0.11
C GLY A 358 -2.34 -10.25 -1.26
N GLU A 359 -2.19 -8.94 -1.23
CA GLU A 359 -2.14 -8.05 -2.39
C GLU A 359 -0.68 -7.65 -2.68
N VAL A 360 -0.31 -7.52 -3.95
CA VAL A 360 0.99 -6.98 -4.38
C VAL A 360 0.80 -5.56 -4.90
N GLU A 361 1.50 -4.61 -4.31
CA GLU A 361 1.42 -3.17 -4.62
C GLU A 361 2.80 -2.61 -4.98
N ILE A 362 2.93 -2.00 -6.15
CA ILE A 362 4.17 -1.37 -6.64
C ILE A 362 3.82 0.08 -7.03
N ALA A 363 4.31 1.06 -6.26
CA ALA A 363 3.92 2.47 -6.38
C ALA A 363 5.11 3.45 -6.23
N GLY A 364 4.89 4.73 -6.54
CA GLY A 364 5.85 5.81 -6.34
C GLY A 364 7.17 5.64 -7.09
N ASN A 365 7.12 5.39 -8.41
CA ASN A 365 8.26 5.14 -9.30
C ASN A 365 9.11 3.90 -8.95
N SER A 366 8.59 2.96 -8.17
CA SER A 366 9.33 1.77 -7.74
C SER A 366 9.48 0.73 -8.85
N THR A 367 10.49 -0.13 -8.76
CA THR A 367 10.77 -1.18 -9.76
C THR A 367 10.84 -2.56 -9.11
N VAL A 368 10.11 -3.53 -9.67
CA VAL A 368 10.28 -4.96 -9.36
C VAL A 368 10.78 -5.66 -10.62
N ASN A 369 11.93 -6.32 -10.52
CA ASN A 369 12.56 -7.10 -11.58
C ASN A 369 12.68 -8.57 -11.13
N ILE A 370 12.19 -9.51 -11.94
CA ILE A 370 12.29 -10.95 -11.68
C ILE A 370 12.85 -11.63 -12.92
N SER A 371 13.94 -12.37 -12.77
CA SER A 371 14.69 -12.99 -13.87
C SER A 371 15.04 -14.44 -13.58
N ASN A 372 14.95 -15.30 -14.60
CA ASN A 372 15.27 -16.73 -14.53
C ASN A 372 14.51 -17.44 -13.39
N SER A 373 13.18 -17.27 -13.37
CA SER A 373 12.32 -17.66 -12.26
C SER A 373 11.41 -18.85 -12.61
N HIS A 374 11.46 -19.94 -11.83
CA HIS A 374 10.84 -21.21 -12.24
C HIS A 374 9.98 -21.86 -11.13
N THR A 375 8.78 -22.30 -11.50
CA THR A 375 7.93 -23.20 -10.69
C THR A 375 7.81 -24.58 -11.35
N LYS A 376 7.95 -25.67 -10.58
CA LYS A 376 7.87 -27.02 -11.19
C LYS A 376 6.42 -27.45 -11.51
N THR A 377 5.46 -27.19 -10.62
CA THR A 377 4.12 -27.80 -10.69
C THR A 377 2.93 -26.86 -10.42
N GLY A 378 3.15 -25.54 -10.23
CA GLY A 378 2.08 -24.62 -9.82
C GLY A 378 2.13 -23.24 -10.48
N LYS A 379 1.40 -22.29 -9.90
CA LYS A 379 1.12 -20.98 -10.47
C LYS A 379 2.28 -19.98 -10.27
N GLY A 380 2.38 -18.97 -11.14
CA GLY A 380 3.22 -17.80 -10.97
C GLY A 380 4.71 -18.07 -11.11
N GLY A 381 5.20 -18.22 -12.35
CA GLY A 381 6.62 -18.52 -12.61
C GLY A 381 7.56 -17.42 -12.12
N GLY A 382 7.17 -16.15 -12.30
CA GLY A 382 7.74 -15.01 -11.58
C GLY A 382 7.10 -14.82 -10.19
N PHE A 383 5.79 -14.55 -10.12
CA PHE A 383 5.09 -14.47 -8.83
C PHE A 383 3.60 -14.83 -8.82
N VAL A 384 3.09 -15.07 -7.61
CA VAL A 384 1.65 -15.23 -7.29
C VAL A 384 1.18 -14.09 -6.39
N ALA A 385 -0.03 -13.56 -6.66
CA ALA A 385 -0.73 -12.57 -5.83
C ALA A 385 -2.21 -12.94 -5.66
N GLU A 386 -2.60 -13.52 -4.52
CA GLU A 386 -3.95 -14.08 -4.36
C GLU A 386 -5.08 -13.05 -4.21
N LYS A 387 -4.81 -11.82 -3.76
CA LYS A 387 -5.85 -10.78 -3.61
C LYS A 387 -5.84 -9.76 -4.74
N GLY A 388 -4.77 -9.73 -5.54
CA GLY A 388 -4.61 -8.91 -6.72
C GLY A 388 -3.23 -8.25 -6.83
N LEU A 389 -3.02 -7.60 -7.97
CA LEU A 389 -1.83 -6.83 -8.30
C LEU A 389 -2.22 -5.39 -8.62
N THR A 390 -1.51 -4.43 -8.02
CA THR A 390 -1.59 -3.00 -8.35
C THR A 390 -0.18 -2.49 -8.69
N VAL A 391 0.04 -2.09 -9.94
CA VAL A 391 1.25 -1.37 -10.38
C VAL A 391 0.82 0.05 -10.75
N SER A 392 1.37 1.07 -10.10
CA SER A 392 0.90 2.44 -10.31
C SER A 392 1.98 3.52 -10.17
N THR A 393 1.62 4.76 -10.54
CA THR A 393 2.40 5.98 -10.26
C THR A 393 3.86 5.86 -10.70
N GLY A 394 4.08 5.71 -12.01
CA GLY A 394 5.39 5.65 -12.67
C GLY A 394 6.19 4.36 -12.43
N SER A 395 5.65 3.43 -11.63
CA SER A 395 6.31 2.17 -11.27
C SER A 395 6.44 1.20 -12.43
N ARG A 396 7.42 0.30 -12.31
CA ARG A 396 7.83 -0.68 -13.33
C ARG A 396 7.78 -2.10 -12.77
N LEU A 397 7.17 -3.02 -13.52
CA LEU A 397 7.26 -4.47 -13.28
C LEU A 397 7.92 -5.13 -14.49
N ILE A 398 9.03 -5.82 -14.27
CA ILE A 398 9.83 -6.50 -15.29
C ILE A 398 9.95 -7.97 -14.91
N ILE A 399 9.61 -8.87 -15.85
CA ILE A 399 9.74 -10.32 -15.66
C ILE A 399 10.42 -10.93 -16.90
N GLN A 400 11.42 -11.79 -16.70
CA GLN A 400 12.23 -12.37 -17.77
C GLN A 400 12.52 -13.86 -17.53
N ASN A 401 12.43 -14.68 -18.58
CA ASN A 401 12.77 -16.11 -18.54
C ASN A 401 12.01 -16.87 -17.42
N ALA A 402 10.68 -16.74 -17.39
CA ALA A 402 9.85 -17.16 -16.26
C ALA A 402 8.91 -18.33 -16.62
N VAL A 403 8.89 -19.39 -15.79
CA VAL A 403 8.25 -20.68 -16.13
C VAL A 403 7.29 -21.15 -15.04
N GLY A 404 6.08 -21.57 -15.41
CA GLY A 404 5.17 -22.26 -14.50
C GLY A 404 4.00 -23.01 -15.16
N GLN A 405 3.00 -23.40 -14.38
CA GLN A 405 1.80 -24.07 -14.89
C GLN A 405 0.68 -23.09 -15.25
N SER A 406 0.58 -21.95 -14.58
CA SER A 406 -0.34 -20.87 -14.98
C SER A 406 0.19 -19.52 -14.53
N GLY A 407 0.10 -18.49 -15.38
CA GLY A 407 0.76 -17.21 -15.16
C GLY A 407 2.28 -17.36 -15.19
N GLY A 408 2.85 -17.63 -16.37
CA GLY A 408 4.29 -17.90 -16.53
C GLY A 408 5.15 -16.75 -16.02
N GLY A 409 4.82 -15.51 -16.39
CA GLY A 409 5.34 -14.31 -15.73
C GLY A 409 4.70 -14.09 -14.35
N PHE A 410 3.39 -13.81 -14.28
CA PHE A 410 2.70 -13.72 -12.98
C PHE A 410 1.28 -14.29 -12.99
N PHE A 411 0.81 -14.70 -11.81
CA PHE A 411 -0.54 -15.16 -11.55
C PHE A 411 -1.21 -14.28 -10.49
N ALA A 412 -2.27 -13.58 -10.85
CA ALA A 412 -3.16 -12.90 -9.90
C ALA A 412 -4.50 -13.66 -9.82
N GLU A 413 -4.94 -14.06 -8.62
CA GLU A 413 -6.30 -14.63 -8.46
C GLU A 413 -7.34 -13.49 -8.41
N GLY A 414 -6.95 -12.33 -7.89
CA GLY A 414 -7.77 -11.11 -7.86
C GLY A 414 -7.68 -10.25 -9.12
N ARG A 415 -7.97 -8.94 -8.94
CA ARG A 415 -7.83 -7.91 -10.00
C ARG A 415 -6.35 -7.69 -10.34
N ALA A 416 -6.05 -7.43 -11.61
CA ALA A 416 -4.81 -6.80 -12.04
C ALA A 416 -5.07 -5.35 -12.44
N LEU A 417 -4.38 -4.41 -11.81
CA LEU A 417 -4.46 -2.97 -12.08
C LEU A 417 -3.08 -2.44 -12.47
N VAL A 418 -3.00 -1.79 -13.63
CA VAL A 418 -1.81 -1.02 -14.06
C VAL A 418 -2.27 0.42 -14.32
N ASN A 419 -1.73 1.39 -13.60
CA ASN A 419 -2.21 2.78 -13.64
C ASN A 419 -1.09 3.83 -13.67
N SER A 420 -0.90 4.49 -14.82
CA SER A 420 0.24 5.38 -15.09
C SER A 420 1.60 4.68 -14.91
N SER A 421 1.74 3.45 -15.41
CA SER A 421 2.86 2.53 -15.12
C SER A 421 3.24 1.62 -16.31
N THR A 422 4.34 0.89 -16.19
CA THR A 422 4.79 -0.07 -17.23
C THR A 422 4.94 -1.50 -16.69
N VAL A 423 4.44 -2.49 -17.43
CA VAL A 423 4.68 -3.92 -17.19
C VAL A 423 5.34 -4.52 -18.43
N SER A 424 6.44 -5.26 -18.26
CA SER A 424 7.16 -5.93 -19.35
C SER A 424 7.47 -7.38 -18.99
N ILE A 425 7.05 -8.33 -19.82
CA ILE A 425 7.25 -9.77 -19.61
C ILE A 425 7.88 -10.39 -20.87
N HIS A 426 9.05 -11.01 -20.70
CA HIS A 426 9.84 -11.59 -21.78
C HIS A 426 10.11 -13.08 -21.54
N ASN A 427 10.05 -13.89 -22.59
CA ASN A 427 10.44 -15.30 -22.57
C ASN A 427 9.73 -16.11 -21.46
N ALA A 428 8.42 -15.91 -21.28
CA ALA A 428 7.66 -16.51 -20.19
C ALA A 428 6.71 -17.63 -20.68
N SER A 429 6.64 -18.75 -19.95
CA SER A 429 5.87 -19.92 -20.37
C SER A 429 4.96 -20.49 -19.28
N ALA A 430 3.77 -20.94 -19.70
CA ALA A 430 2.77 -21.59 -18.87
C ALA A 430 2.38 -22.96 -19.43
N GLY A 431 2.45 -24.01 -18.61
CA GLY A 431 1.99 -25.36 -19.01
C GLY A 431 0.51 -25.42 -19.37
N LEU A 432 -0.34 -24.61 -18.72
CA LEU A 432 -1.78 -24.53 -18.98
C LEU A 432 -2.21 -23.14 -19.46
N LEU A 433 -2.20 -22.13 -18.58
CA LEU A 433 -2.89 -20.85 -18.81
C LEU A 433 -2.00 -19.60 -18.64
N GLY A 434 -2.04 -18.68 -19.59
CA GLY A 434 -1.45 -17.33 -19.43
C GLY A 434 0.08 -17.34 -19.40
N GLY A 435 0.74 -17.50 -20.55
CA GLY A 435 2.21 -17.59 -20.63
C GLY A 435 2.92 -16.34 -20.10
N GLY A 436 2.44 -15.15 -20.47
CA GLY A 436 2.85 -13.88 -19.87
C GLY A 436 2.21 -13.70 -18.49
N PHE A 437 0.87 -13.63 -18.42
CA PHE A 437 0.19 -13.52 -17.12
C PHE A 437 -1.23 -14.10 -17.06
N PHE A 438 -1.70 -14.36 -15.84
CA PHE A 438 -3.07 -14.74 -15.52
C PHE A 438 -3.72 -13.72 -14.56
N ALA A 439 -5.01 -13.39 -14.75
CA ALA A 439 -5.82 -12.66 -13.76
C ALA A 439 -7.23 -13.25 -13.61
N GLY A 440 -7.55 -13.80 -12.43
CA GLY A 440 -8.89 -14.33 -12.13
C GLY A 440 -9.97 -13.24 -11.99
N GLY A 441 -9.55 -12.00 -11.76
CA GLY A 441 -10.39 -10.80 -11.85
C GLY A 441 -10.24 -10.03 -13.17
N LEU A 442 -10.77 -8.82 -13.18
CA LEU A 442 -10.57 -7.84 -14.27
C LEU A 442 -9.08 -7.45 -14.38
N ALA A 443 -8.57 -7.36 -15.60
CA ALA A 443 -7.34 -6.65 -15.92
C ALA A 443 -7.66 -5.23 -16.43
N LEU A 444 -7.35 -4.21 -15.62
CA LEU A 444 -7.56 -2.80 -15.93
C LEU A 444 -6.21 -2.10 -16.14
N VAL A 445 -6.02 -1.55 -17.34
CA VAL A 445 -4.78 -0.88 -17.76
C VAL A 445 -5.13 0.57 -18.13
N ASN A 446 -4.78 1.52 -17.27
CA ASN A 446 -5.10 2.95 -17.40
C ASN A 446 -3.83 3.79 -17.58
N ALA A 447 -3.77 4.64 -18.60
CA ALA A 447 -2.62 5.49 -18.91
C ALA A 447 -1.26 4.75 -18.90
N SER A 448 -1.23 3.48 -19.32
CA SER A 448 -0.13 2.53 -19.03
C SER A 448 0.32 1.74 -20.25
N THR A 449 1.52 1.14 -20.16
CA THR A 449 2.09 0.26 -21.18
C THR A 449 2.26 -1.15 -20.64
N VAL A 450 1.79 -2.16 -21.39
CA VAL A 450 2.01 -3.59 -21.08
C VAL A 450 2.61 -4.29 -22.29
N ALA A 451 3.82 -4.81 -22.17
CA ALA A 451 4.53 -5.51 -23.23
C ALA A 451 4.75 -6.99 -22.88
N LEU A 452 4.34 -7.88 -23.79
CA LEU A 452 4.52 -9.33 -23.71
C LEU A 452 5.29 -9.80 -24.95
N PHE A 453 6.47 -10.41 -24.75
CA PHE A 453 7.36 -10.85 -25.82
C PHE A 453 7.80 -12.31 -25.61
N SER A 454 7.69 -13.14 -26.64
CA SER A 454 8.02 -14.57 -26.57
C SER A 454 7.33 -15.28 -25.41
N THR A 455 6.01 -15.10 -25.32
CA THR A 455 5.19 -15.69 -24.25
C THR A 455 4.35 -16.86 -24.77
N HIS A 456 4.36 -17.98 -24.04
CA HIS A 456 3.87 -19.26 -24.57
C HIS A 456 2.93 -19.98 -23.57
N ALA A 457 1.82 -20.54 -24.04
CA ALA A 457 0.94 -21.38 -23.20
C ALA A 457 0.52 -22.68 -23.88
N GLY A 458 0.42 -23.75 -23.08
CA GLY A 458 0.04 -25.09 -23.54
C GLY A 458 -1.44 -25.25 -23.92
N ALA A 459 -2.36 -24.72 -23.10
CA ALA A 459 -3.79 -25.00 -23.25
C ALA A 459 -4.68 -23.77 -23.49
N GLY A 460 -4.32 -22.58 -22.98
CA GLY A 460 -5.13 -21.36 -23.19
C GLY A 460 -4.43 -20.05 -22.81
N GLY A 461 -4.63 -18.99 -23.60
CA GLY A 461 -4.02 -17.69 -23.33
C GLY A 461 -2.50 -17.70 -23.47
N GLY A 462 -2.00 -17.89 -24.70
CA GLY A 462 -0.56 -17.91 -25.03
C GLY A 462 0.25 -16.81 -24.35
N ALA A 463 -0.23 -15.57 -24.46
CA ALA A 463 0.33 -14.41 -23.80
C ALA A 463 -0.40 -14.02 -22.51
N PHE A 464 -1.74 -14.06 -22.49
CA PHE A 464 -2.51 -13.73 -21.28
C PHE A 464 -3.83 -14.48 -21.19
N SER A 465 -4.30 -14.70 -19.97
CA SER A 465 -5.62 -15.27 -19.65
C SER A 465 -6.26 -14.50 -18.50
N VAL A 466 -7.39 -13.84 -18.73
CA VAL A 466 -8.03 -12.92 -17.77
C VAL A 466 -9.55 -13.05 -17.77
N ARG A 467 -10.23 -12.58 -16.72
CA ARG A 467 -11.72 -12.53 -16.70
C ARG A 467 -12.33 -11.30 -17.40
N GLY A 468 -11.49 -10.37 -17.82
CA GLY A 468 -11.91 -9.16 -18.52
C GLY A 468 -10.71 -8.29 -18.81
N LEU A 469 -10.74 -7.55 -19.91
CA LEU A 469 -9.66 -6.63 -20.28
C LEU A 469 -10.24 -5.24 -20.53
N THR A 470 -9.72 -4.23 -19.86
CA THR A 470 -10.08 -2.82 -20.10
C THR A 470 -8.81 -2.00 -20.30
N LEU A 471 -8.67 -1.42 -21.50
CA LEU A 471 -7.63 -0.44 -21.82
C LEU A 471 -8.27 0.96 -21.89
N HIS A 472 -7.74 1.91 -21.12
CA HIS A 472 -8.10 3.33 -21.18
C HIS A 472 -6.83 4.18 -21.27
N ARG A 473 -6.67 4.96 -22.35
CA ARG A 473 -5.45 5.74 -22.65
C ARG A 473 -4.15 4.90 -22.62
N SER A 474 -4.23 3.61 -22.95
CA SER A 474 -3.18 2.63 -22.70
C SER A 474 -2.73 1.88 -23.95
N SER A 475 -1.52 1.32 -23.92
CA SER A 475 -0.97 0.47 -24.99
C SER A 475 -0.63 -0.92 -24.45
N MET A 476 -1.20 -1.96 -25.06
CA MET A 476 -0.80 -3.35 -24.82
C MET A 476 -0.20 -3.92 -26.10
N SER A 477 0.99 -4.51 -26.02
CA SER A 477 1.69 -5.11 -27.16
C SER A 477 2.10 -6.54 -26.88
N ILE A 478 1.76 -7.45 -27.79
CA ILE A 478 2.01 -8.89 -27.74
C ILE A 478 2.80 -9.28 -28.99
N SER A 479 3.87 -10.04 -28.82
CA SER A 479 4.83 -10.29 -29.90
C SER A 479 5.51 -11.66 -29.78
N ASN A 480 5.71 -12.35 -30.91
CA ASN A 480 6.38 -13.65 -31.01
C ASN A 480 5.82 -14.71 -30.03
N SER A 481 4.53 -14.65 -29.72
CA SER A 481 3.89 -15.43 -28.64
C SER A 481 3.05 -16.56 -29.23
N THR A 482 2.97 -17.72 -28.55
CA THR A 482 2.31 -18.90 -29.12
C THR A 482 1.28 -19.57 -28.19
N ALA A 483 0.25 -20.15 -28.80
CA ALA A 483 -0.73 -21.02 -28.16
C ALA A 483 -0.57 -22.43 -28.75
N LEU A 484 -0.05 -23.37 -27.95
CA LEU A 484 0.38 -24.70 -28.41
C LEU A 484 -0.75 -25.75 -28.48
N GLY A 485 -1.98 -25.34 -28.15
CA GLY A 485 -3.19 -26.18 -28.18
C GLY A 485 -4.37 -25.45 -28.82
N SER A 486 -5.60 -25.93 -28.57
CA SER A 486 -6.85 -25.26 -28.99
C SER A 486 -7.22 -24.04 -28.11
N GLY A 487 -6.21 -23.29 -27.70
CA GLY A 487 -6.34 -22.10 -26.88
C GLY A 487 -6.18 -20.83 -27.72
N SER A 488 -6.51 -19.68 -27.14
CA SER A 488 -6.21 -18.40 -27.79
C SER A 488 -4.86 -17.81 -27.37
N ALA A 489 -4.32 -16.84 -28.10
CA ALA A 489 -3.12 -16.10 -27.68
C ALA A 489 -3.45 -15.05 -26.58
N GLY A 490 -4.59 -14.36 -26.70
CA GLY A 490 -5.24 -13.66 -25.59
C GLY A 490 -6.57 -14.32 -25.23
N LEU A 491 -6.77 -14.73 -23.99
CA LEU A 491 -8.02 -15.33 -23.50
C LEU A 491 -8.72 -14.40 -22.50
N VAL A 492 -10.01 -14.14 -22.72
CA VAL A 492 -10.82 -13.21 -21.91
C VAL A 492 -12.19 -13.83 -21.57
N ASP A 493 -12.38 -14.31 -20.35
CA ASP A 493 -13.67 -14.85 -19.86
C ASP A 493 -14.66 -13.70 -19.50
N GLY A 494 -14.91 -12.83 -20.48
CA GLY A 494 -15.71 -11.62 -20.32
C GLY A 494 -15.52 -10.59 -21.44
N GLN A 495 -15.66 -9.31 -21.09
CA GLN A 495 -15.56 -8.19 -22.02
C GLN A 495 -14.10 -7.79 -22.29
N VAL A 496 -13.79 -7.54 -23.57
CA VAL A 496 -12.67 -6.69 -24.00
C VAL A 496 -13.22 -5.31 -24.33
N LEU A 497 -12.75 -4.29 -23.60
CA LEU A 497 -13.10 -2.88 -23.82
C LEU A 497 -11.83 -2.06 -24.06
N LEU A 498 -11.74 -1.40 -25.21
CA LEU A 498 -10.74 -0.36 -25.46
C LEU A 498 -11.45 1.00 -25.56
N SER A 499 -10.83 2.02 -24.97
CA SER A 499 -11.35 3.39 -24.94
C SER A 499 -10.23 4.42 -24.97
N SER A 500 -10.57 5.63 -25.40
CA SER A 500 -9.77 6.85 -25.31
C SER A 500 -8.36 6.67 -25.86
N ARG A 501 -8.29 6.39 -27.17
CA ARG A 501 -7.05 6.18 -27.94
C ARG A 501 -6.17 5.02 -27.46
N SER A 502 -6.76 4.03 -26.80
CA SER A 502 -6.03 2.81 -26.40
C SER A 502 -5.69 1.93 -27.59
N ASN A 503 -4.56 1.24 -27.51
CA ASN A 503 -4.05 0.36 -28.55
C ASN A 503 -3.83 -1.07 -28.02
N LEU A 504 -4.29 -2.07 -28.76
CA LEU A 504 -3.88 -3.47 -28.59
C LEU A 504 -3.20 -3.96 -29.86
N VAL A 505 -1.90 -4.23 -29.77
CA VAL A 505 -1.06 -4.69 -30.89
C VAL A 505 -0.69 -6.14 -30.64
N VAL A 506 -0.95 -7.02 -31.61
CA VAL A 506 -0.56 -8.44 -31.57
C VAL A 506 0.20 -8.76 -32.85
N LYS A 507 1.47 -9.17 -32.72
CA LYS A 507 2.38 -9.40 -33.85
C LYS A 507 3.03 -10.77 -33.81
N ASP A 508 3.15 -11.39 -34.99
CA ASP A 508 3.95 -12.60 -35.21
C ASP A 508 3.56 -13.74 -34.25
N VAL A 509 2.26 -13.81 -33.95
CA VAL A 509 1.64 -14.79 -33.04
C VAL A 509 1.23 -16.03 -33.83
N GLN A 510 1.53 -17.20 -33.26
CA GLN A 510 1.29 -18.49 -33.89
C GLN A 510 0.42 -19.40 -33.00
N GLY A 511 -0.51 -20.11 -33.60
CA GLY A 511 -1.27 -21.18 -32.98
C GLY A 511 -1.77 -22.20 -34.01
N LEU A 512 -2.39 -23.27 -33.53
CA LEU A 512 -2.91 -24.37 -34.35
C LEU A 512 -4.24 -24.02 -35.06
N ASP A 513 -4.74 -24.88 -35.94
CA ASP A 513 -6.00 -24.66 -36.69
C ASP A 513 -7.26 -24.49 -35.83
N ASN A 514 -7.21 -24.93 -34.57
CA ASN A 514 -8.28 -24.76 -33.57
C ASN A 514 -7.93 -23.67 -32.53
N SER A 515 -7.03 -22.74 -32.84
CA SER A 515 -6.63 -21.62 -31.97
C SER A 515 -7.20 -20.28 -32.45
N SER A 516 -7.27 -19.30 -31.54
CA SER A 516 -7.79 -17.96 -31.80
C SER A 516 -6.77 -16.88 -31.43
N VAL A 517 -6.55 -15.82 -32.22
CA VAL A 517 -5.60 -14.76 -31.81
C VAL A 517 -6.10 -14.05 -30.55
N LEU A 518 -7.39 -13.73 -30.51
CA LEU A 518 -8.09 -13.22 -29.33
C LEU A 518 -9.41 -13.97 -29.15
N ALA A 519 -9.67 -14.51 -27.96
CA ALA A 519 -10.97 -15.06 -27.58
C ALA A 519 -11.56 -14.24 -26.43
N ALA A 520 -12.83 -13.86 -26.55
CA ALA A 520 -13.57 -13.11 -25.54
C ALA A 520 -15.05 -13.53 -25.47
N SER A 521 -15.81 -13.02 -24.49
CA SER A 521 -17.28 -13.02 -24.63
C SER A 521 -17.72 -11.96 -25.64
N CYS A 522 -17.12 -10.77 -25.57
CA CYS A 522 -17.46 -9.64 -26.42
C CYS A 522 -16.32 -8.63 -26.57
N LEU A 523 -16.32 -7.90 -27.69
CA LEU A 523 -15.29 -6.91 -28.05
C LEU A 523 -15.92 -5.55 -28.35
N HIS A 524 -15.60 -4.54 -27.54
CA HIS A 524 -16.09 -3.16 -27.66
C HIS A 524 -14.90 -2.19 -27.87
N LEU A 525 -14.92 -1.41 -28.96
CA LEU A 525 -13.93 -0.37 -29.29
C LEU A 525 -14.57 1.02 -29.32
N ARG A 526 -13.95 2.02 -28.68
CA ARG A 526 -14.50 3.39 -28.50
C ARG A 526 -13.44 4.49 -28.48
N ASP A 527 -13.88 5.74 -28.71
CA ASP A 527 -13.09 6.97 -28.72
C ASP A 527 -11.67 6.81 -29.32
N ARG A 528 -11.62 6.47 -30.62
CA ARG A 528 -10.40 6.25 -31.42
C ARG A 528 -9.45 5.18 -30.89
N SER A 529 -9.97 4.14 -30.23
CA SER A 529 -9.16 2.97 -29.91
C SER A 529 -8.84 2.14 -31.16
N HIS A 530 -7.66 1.52 -31.18
CA HIS A 530 -7.23 0.67 -32.28
C HIS A 530 -6.80 -0.73 -31.83
N ILE A 531 -7.14 -1.73 -32.63
CA ILE A 531 -6.53 -3.06 -32.58
C ILE A 531 -5.73 -3.28 -33.84
N LEU A 532 -4.52 -3.83 -33.73
CA LEU A 532 -3.66 -4.21 -34.84
C LEU A 532 -3.17 -5.64 -34.68
N PHE A 533 -3.58 -6.53 -35.59
CA PHE A 533 -3.00 -7.86 -35.75
C PHE A 533 -2.06 -7.89 -36.96
N GLY A 534 -0.79 -8.26 -36.76
CA GLY A 534 0.22 -8.32 -37.82
C GLY A 534 0.91 -9.68 -37.89
N GLY A 535 0.98 -10.28 -39.08
CA GLY A 535 1.70 -11.55 -39.28
C GLY A 535 1.11 -12.75 -38.53
N VAL A 536 -0.17 -12.69 -38.13
CA VAL A 536 -0.77 -13.72 -37.27
C VAL A 536 -1.11 -15.01 -38.03
N VAL A 537 -0.95 -16.16 -37.36
CA VAL A 537 -1.22 -17.50 -37.90
C VAL A 537 -2.00 -18.34 -36.87
N GLY A 538 -3.08 -18.99 -37.30
CA GLY A 538 -3.95 -19.81 -36.44
C GLY A 538 -5.29 -20.15 -37.09
N GLY A 539 -6.26 -20.60 -36.29
CA GLY A 539 -7.62 -20.94 -36.77
C GLY A 539 -8.52 -19.73 -36.99
N HIS A 540 -8.71 -18.94 -35.92
CA HIS A 540 -9.56 -17.75 -35.87
C HIS A 540 -8.80 -16.48 -35.50
N GLY A 541 -9.33 -15.32 -35.93
CA GLY A 541 -8.76 -14.01 -35.59
C GLY A 541 -9.30 -13.53 -34.25
N VAL A 542 -10.60 -13.20 -34.22
CA VAL A 542 -11.33 -12.97 -32.97
C VAL A 542 -12.47 -13.97 -32.85
N GLU A 543 -12.55 -14.61 -31.69
CA GLU A 543 -13.63 -15.52 -31.31
C GLU A 543 -14.45 -14.88 -30.17
N LEU A 544 -15.77 -14.76 -30.36
CA LEU A 544 -16.67 -14.08 -29.43
C LEU A 544 -17.86 -14.97 -29.05
N GLN A 545 -17.95 -15.32 -27.76
CA GLN A 545 -18.98 -16.22 -27.23
C GLN A 545 -19.93 -15.51 -26.25
N ASN A 546 -21.14 -15.16 -26.71
CA ASN A 546 -22.15 -14.39 -25.97
C ASN A 546 -23.59 -14.91 -26.21
N SER A 547 -23.74 -16.20 -26.49
CA SER A 547 -25.03 -16.84 -26.83
C SER A 547 -26.08 -16.69 -25.72
N GLY A 548 -25.63 -16.64 -24.46
CA GLY A 548 -26.44 -16.40 -23.28
C GLY A 548 -26.84 -14.94 -23.01
N CYS A 549 -26.54 -13.99 -23.90
CA CYS A 549 -26.90 -12.58 -23.77
C CYS A 549 -26.37 -11.93 -22.47
N SER A 550 -25.04 -11.91 -22.30
CA SER A 550 -24.39 -11.44 -21.08
C SER A 550 -24.59 -9.94 -20.84
N ALA A 551 -25.04 -9.59 -19.63
CA ALA A 551 -25.16 -8.21 -19.17
C ALA A 551 -23.82 -7.46 -19.15
N LEU A 552 -22.70 -8.16 -18.90
CA LEU A 552 -21.35 -7.59 -19.01
C LEU A 552 -21.04 -7.08 -20.43
N CYS A 553 -21.62 -7.72 -21.44
CA CYS A 553 -21.49 -7.32 -22.83
C CYS A 553 -22.52 -6.26 -23.25
N SER A 554 -23.36 -5.76 -22.35
CA SER A 554 -24.46 -4.82 -22.66
C SER A 554 -25.38 -5.34 -23.79
N ASN A 555 -25.58 -6.67 -23.86
CA ASN A 555 -26.27 -7.36 -24.95
C ASN A 555 -25.72 -7.10 -26.37
N ARG A 556 -24.43 -6.72 -26.49
CA ARG A 556 -23.70 -6.56 -27.76
C ARG A 556 -22.43 -7.40 -27.75
N THR A 557 -22.37 -8.38 -28.64
CA THR A 557 -21.23 -9.29 -28.84
C THR A 557 -20.06 -8.55 -29.50
N PHE A 558 -20.33 -7.75 -30.52
CA PHE A 558 -19.33 -6.93 -31.23
C PHE A 558 -19.81 -5.48 -31.32
N TYR A 559 -18.94 -4.53 -31.04
CA TYR A 559 -19.21 -3.10 -31.20
C TYR A 559 -17.94 -2.31 -31.48
N VAL A 560 -17.94 -1.54 -32.56
CA VAL A 560 -16.86 -0.61 -32.91
C VAL A 560 -17.50 0.74 -33.19
N GLU A 561 -16.99 1.78 -32.55
CA GLU A 561 -17.40 3.16 -32.79
C GLU A 561 -16.79 3.71 -34.09
N ALA A 562 -17.47 4.66 -34.74
CA ALA A 562 -17.14 5.08 -36.11
C ALA A 562 -15.78 5.79 -36.29
N ASP A 563 -15.06 6.11 -35.20
CA ASP A 563 -13.68 6.61 -35.25
C ASP A 563 -12.63 5.65 -34.66
N ALA A 564 -13.05 4.45 -34.24
CA ALA A 564 -12.22 3.34 -33.81
C ALA A 564 -12.01 2.31 -34.95
N ALA A 565 -10.96 1.48 -34.87
CA ALA A 565 -10.64 0.53 -35.94
C ALA A 565 -9.99 -0.78 -35.47
N LEU A 566 -10.30 -1.87 -36.16
CA LEU A 566 -9.68 -3.19 -36.04
C LEU A 566 -8.96 -3.52 -37.35
N ASN A 567 -7.63 -3.40 -37.34
CA ASN A 567 -6.76 -3.71 -38.46
C ASN A 567 -6.17 -5.12 -38.29
N ALA A 568 -6.21 -5.97 -39.32
CA ALA A 568 -5.61 -7.30 -39.25
C ALA A 568 -4.91 -7.74 -40.53
N SER A 569 -3.83 -8.52 -40.39
CA SER A 569 -3.09 -9.15 -41.49
C SER A 569 -2.45 -10.45 -41.01
N GLY A 570 -2.55 -11.51 -41.81
CA GLY A 570 -2.13 -12.85 -41.42
C GLY A 570 -2.68 -13.93 -42.36
N ARG A 571 -2.48 -15.20 -41.99
CA ARG A 571 -3.08 -16.36 -42.65
C ARG A 571 -3.82 -17.18 -41.60
N LEU A 572 -5.14 -17.31 -41.74
CA LEU A 572 -5.97 -18.11 -40.85
C LEU A 572 -6.68 -19.21 -41.62
N SER A 573 -6.76 -20.42 -41.05
CA SER A 573 -7.35 -21.58 -41.72
C SER A 573 -8.88 -21.60 -41.69
N SER A 574 -9.53 -21.04 -40.64
CA SER A 574 -11.00 -21.06 -40.53
C SER A 574 -11.68 -19.72 -40.85
N GLY A 575 -11.16 -18.59 -40.38
CA GLY A 575 -11.73 -17.26 -40.70
C GLY A 575 -11.43 -16.16 -39.70
N PHE A 576 -11.73 -14.90 -40.05
CA PHE A 576 -11.43 -13.77 -39.17
C PHE A 576 -12.29 -13.72 -37.90
N LEU A 577 -13.62 -13.72 -38.03
CA LEU A 577 -14.56 -13.67 -36.91
C LEU A 577 -15.30 -15.00 -36.71
N SER A 578 -15.24 -15.52 -35.48
CA SER A 578 -16.10 -16.60 -34.99
C SER A 578 -17.07 -16.03 -33.94
N LEU A 579 -18.38 -16.12 -34.18
CA LEU A 579 -19.40 -15.37 -33.43
C LEU A 579 -20.55 -16.29 -32.98
N ALA A 580 -20.63 -16.55 -31.67
CA ALA A 580 -21.82 -17.10 -31.02
C ALA A 580 -22.59 -15.98 -30.32
N ALA A 581 -23.30 -15.17 -31.10
CA ALA A 581 -23.99 -13.96 -30.61
C ALA A 581 -25.30 -14.26 -29.85
N CYS A 582 -25.79 -13.26 -29.10
CA CYS A 582 -27.08 -13.31 -28.41
C CYS A 582 -28.24 -13.46 -29.41
N GLN A 583 -29.21 -14.34 -29.14
CA GLN A 583 -30.27 -14.71 -30.11
C GLN A 583 -31.03 -13.52 -30.72
N LYS A 584 -31.27 -12.46 -29.92
CA LYS A 584 -32.02 -11.25 -30.31
C LYS A 584 -31.12 -10.10 -30.84
N GLU A 585 -29.83 -10.32 -30.99
CA GLU A 585 -28.88 -9.31 -31.44
C GLU A 585 -28.80 -9.25 -32.98
N LYS A 586 -28.97 -8.05 -33.56
CA LYS A 586 -28.45 -7.72 -34.89
C LYS A 586 -26.98 -7.31 -34.72
N VAL A 587 -26.04 -8.16 -35.09
CA VAL A 587 -24.61 -7.86 -34.98
C VAL A 587 -24.19 -6.91 -36.12
N ARG A 588 -23.75 -5.69 -35.81
CA ARG A 588 -23.20 -4.74 -36.79
C ARG A 588 -21.67 -4.86 -36.84
N LEU A 589 -21.15 -5.41 -37.92
CA LEU A 589 -19.72 -5.50 -38.18
C LEU A 589 -19.26 -4.20 -38.85
N SER A 590 -18.37 -3.46 -38.19
CA SER A 590 -17.89 -2.15 -38.65
C SER A 590 -16.49 -1.79 -38.14
N GLY A 591 -15.81 -0.89 -38.85
CA GLY A 591 -14.44 -0.45 -38.56
C GLY A 591 -13.39 -1.56 -38.73
N ILE A 592 -13.57 -2.48 -39.69
CA ILE A 592 -12.69 -3.64 -39.89
C ILE A 592 -11.89 -3.48 -41.18
N HIS A 593 -10.55 -3.50 -41.07
CA HIS A 593 -9.63 -3.39 -42.20
C HIS A 593 -8.69 -4.61 -42.26
N LEU A 594 -8.91 -5.49 -43.24
CA LEU A 594 -8.11 -6.71 -43.44
C LEU A 594 -7.10 -6.50 -44.58
N HIS A 595 -5.82 -6.76 -44.33
CA HIS A 595 -4.73 -6.54 -45.30
C HIS A 595 -3.97 -7.83 -45.64
N SER A 596 -3.72 -8.06 -46.94
CA SER A 596 -3.19 -9.33 -47.47
C SER A 596 -4.01 -10.56 -47.07
N TRP A 597 -5.33 -10.40 -46.98
CA TRP A 597 -6.23 -11.41 -46.41
C TRP A 597 -6.61 -12.51 -47.41
N SER A 598 -6.77 -13.75 -46.94
CA SER A 598 -7.04 -14.93 -47.78
C SER A 598 -8.05 -15.94 -47.21
N SER A 599 -8.77 -15.61 -46.13
CA SER A 599 -9.75 -16.52 -45.49
C SER A 599 -11.12 -15.86 -45.29
N SER A 600 -12.10 -16.62 -44.81
CA SER A 600 -13.47 -16.11 -44.60
C SER A 600 -13.50 -14.92 -43.63
N LEU A 601 -14.44 -13.98 -43.83
CA LEU A 601 -14.69 -12.92 -42.84
C LEU A 601 -15.41 -13.48 -41.61
N LEU A 602 -16.31 -14.45 -41.82
CA LEU A 602 -17.14 -15.10 -40.82
C LEU A 602 -17.05 -16.62 -40.99
N SER A 603 -16.59 -17.32 -39.96
CA SER A 603 -16.56 -18.79 -39.88
C SER A 603 -17.88 -19.42 -39.39
N THR A 604 -18.82 -18.59 -38.97
CA THR A 604 -20.03 -18.97 -38.21
C THR A 604 -21.29 -18.32 -38.81
N ARG A 605 -22.49 -18.77 -38.41
CA ARG A 605 -23.77 -18.23 -38.87
C ARG A 605 -24.62 -17.69 -37.70
N PRO A 606 -24.51 -16.39 -37.37
CA PRO A 606 -25.41 -15.74 -36.40
C PRO A 606 -26.87 -15.73 -36.88
N SER A 607 -27.79 -15.32 -35.99
CA SER A 607 -29.21 -15.10 -36.34
C SER A 607 -29.37 -13.95 -37.32
N SER A 608 -28.83 -12.76 -37.00
CA SER A 608 -28.81 -11.63 -37.93
C SER A 608 -27.52 -10.80 -37.87
N VAL A 609 -27.05 -10.36 -39.05
CA VAL A 609 -25.81 -9.60 -39.24
C VAL A 609 -26.02 -8.44 -40.20
N VAL A 610 -25.45 -7.28 -39.87
CA VAL A 610 -25.33 -6.09 -40.73
C VAL A 610 -23.83 -5.84 -40.99
N VAL A 611 -23.44 -5.65 -42.25
CA VAL A 611 -22.04 -5.36 -42.64
C VAL A 611 -21.92 -3.93 -43.15
N ASP A 612 -21.12 -3.12 -42.49
CA ASP A 612 -20.99 -1.68 -42.72
C ASP A 612 -19.55 -1.22 -42.44
N GLN A 613 -18.93 -0.40 -43.28
CA GLN A 613 -17.54 0.06 -43.12
C GLN A 613 -16.52 -1.08 -42.91
N VAL A 614 -16.57 -2.10 -43.77
CA VAL A 614 -15.58 -3.19 -43.80
C VAL A 614 -14.78 -3.13 -45.10
N SER A 615 -13.44 -3.22 -45.02
CA SER A 615 -12.55 -3.26 -46.19
C SER A 615 -11.61 -4.46 -46.17
N ILE A 616 -11.47 -5.16 -47.30
CA ILE A 616 -10.63 -6.35 -47.44
C ILE A 616 -9.67 -6.18 -48.62
N ALA A 617 -8.38 -6.09 -48.34
CA ALA A 617 -7.31 -6.06 -49.33
C ALA A 617 -6.68 -7.46 -49.47
N TYR A 618 -6.77 -8.07 -50.66
CA TYR A 618 -6.33 -9.44 -50.92
C TYR A 618 -5.07 -9.51 -51.82
N LYS A 619 -4.46 -10.69 -51.89
CA LYS A 619 -3.39 -11.03 -52.85
C LYS A 619 -3.87 -12.17 -53.77
N PRO A 620 -3.67 -12.12 -55.10
CA PRO A 620 -4.17 -13.16 -56.01
C PRO A 620 -3.40 -14.50 -55.88
N PRO A 621 -3.99 -15.63 -56.32
CA PRO A 621 -5.39 -15.79 -56.76
C PRO A 621 -6.39 -15.72 -55.61
N ILE A 622 -7.68 -15.46 -55.91
CA ILE A 622 -8.78 -15.71 -54.96
C ILE A 622 -9.52 -16.95 -55.42
N ASP A 623 -9.38 -18.05 -54.70
CA ASP A 623 -10.15 -19.26 -55.00
C ASP A 623 -11.52 -19.23 -54.29
N ASN A 624 -11.60 -18.71 -53.06
CA ASN A 624 -12.84 -18.69 -52.26
C ASN A 624 -12.88 -17.59 -51.17
N LEU A 625 -13.12 -16.31 -51.53
CA LEU A 625 -13.50 -15.30 -50.53
C LEU A 625 -14.99 -15.46 -50.17
N GLN A 626 -15.27 -16.09 -49.03
CA GLN A 626 -16.64 -16.36 -48.57
C GLN A 626 -17.03 -15.51 -47.35
N VAL A 627 -18.27 -15.01 -47.38
CA VAL A 627 -18.97 -14.44 -46.21
C VAL A 627 -20.21 -15.30 -45.98
N LEU A 628 -20.26 -16.02 -44.86
CA LEU A 628 -21.34 -16.96 -44.56
C LEU A 628 -22.60 -16.21 -44.09
N GLY A 629 -23.72 -16.43 -44.80
CA GLY A 629 -24.99 -15.77 -44.53
C GLY A 629 -25.64 -16.19 -43.21
N ALA A 630 -26.29 -15.22 -42.55
CA ALA A 630 -27.02 -15.40 -41.31
C ALA A 630 -28.33 -16.20 -41.47
N LYS A 631 -28.79 -16.84 -40.38
CA LYS A 631 -29.98 -17.72 -40.39
C LYS A 631 -31.28 -16.98 -40.69
N ASP A 632 -31.46 -15.77 -40.17
CA ASP A 632 -32.75 -15.09 -40.16
C ASP A 632 -32.74 -13.85 -41.07
N GLY A 633 -31.71 -13.01 -41.00
CA GLY A 633 -31.55 -11.85 -41.89
C GLY A 633 -30.10 -11.35 -42.04
N PHE A 634 -29.69 -11.02 -43.26
CA PHE A 634 -28.33 -10.60 -43.62
C PHE A 634 -28.41 -9.32 -44.47
N GLU A 635 -27.80 -8.24 -43.98
CA GLU A 635 -27.86 -6.88 -44.54
C GLU A 635 -26.43 -6.37 -44.80
N ILE A 636 -26.21 -5.62 -45.89
CA ILE A 636 -24.92 -5.01 -46.24
C ILE A 636 -25.18 -3.55 -46.61
N ASP A 637 -24.59 -2.63 -45.84
CA ASP A 637 -24.60 -1.19 -46.11
C ASP A 637 -23.35 -0.80 -46.92
N SER A 638 -22.16 -1.25 -46.49
CA SER A 638 -20.91 -1.02 -47.22
C SER A 638 -19.82 -2.07 -46.95
N LEU A 639 -19.30 -2.66 -48.02
CA LEU A 639 -18.20 -3.63 -48.04
C LEU A 639 -17.30 -3.36 -49.25
N THR A 640 -16.01 -3.10 -49.03
CA THR A 640 -15.03 -2.81 -50.09
C THR A 640 -13.99 -3.92 -50.21
N VAL A 641 -13.89 -4.56 -51.38
CA VAL A 641 -12.88 -5.60 -51.65
C VAL A 641 -11.98 -5.15 -52.78
N PHE A 642 -10.66 -5.13 -52.57
CA PHE A 642 -9.70 -4.61 -53.55
C PHE A 642 -8.37 -5.37 -53.55
N CYS A 643 -7.67 -5.31 -54.68
CA CYS A 643 -6.30 -5.83 -54.79
C CYS A 643 -5.32 -4.65 -54.81
N PRO A 644 -4.30 -4.60 -53.93
CA PRO A 644 -3.22 -3.61 -54.06
C PRO A 644 -2.44 -3.72 -55.38
N ASN A 645 -2.46 -4.91 -56.02
CA ASN A 645 -1.70 -5.22 -57.22
C ASN A 645 -2.57 -5.23 -58.51
N CYS A 646 -3.85 -4.88 -58.46
CA CYS A 646 -4.72 -4.88 -59.63
C CYS A 646 -5.71 -3.72 -59.60
N THR A 647 -5.74 -2.92 -60.67
CA THR A 647 -6.58 -1.71 -60.77
C THR A 647 -8.07 -2.01 -61.02
N CYS A 648 -8.43 -3.26 -61.35
CA CYS A 648 -9.81 -3.70 -61.47
C CYS A 648 -10.33 -4.20 -60.11
N GLY A 649 -11.22 -3.44 -59.48
CA GLY A 649 -11.88 -3.84 -58.23
C GLY A 649 -12.91 -4.96 -58.45
N VAL A 650 -12.88 -6.00 -57.61
CA VAL A 650 -13.82 -7.13 -57.69
C VAL A 650 -15.13 -6.76 -56.99
N THR A 651 -16.20 -6.60 -57.77
CA THR A 651 -17.54 -6.36 -57.24
C THR A 651 -18.18 -7.69 -56.84
N LEU A 652 -18.46 -7.88 -55.55
CA LEU A 652 -19.22 -9.03 -55.05
C LEU A 652 -20.73 -8.74 -55.18
N ASN A 653 -21.49 -9.65 -55.79
CA ASN A 653 -22.95 -9.52 -55.89
C ASN A 653 -23.66 -10.41 -54.86
N ALA A 654 -24.73 -9.90 -54.25
CA ALA A 654 -25.53 -10.61 -53.26
C ALA A 654 -26.53 -11.55 -53.95
N ALA A 655 -26.22 -12.84 -53.98
CA ALA A 655 -27.08 -13.84 -54.57
C ALA A 655 -28.32 -14.11 -53.68
N LYS A 656 -29.46 -14.44 -54.32
CA LYS A 656 -30.76 -14.69 -53.64
C LYS A 656 -30.73 -15.77 -52.56
N ASN A 657 -29.69 -16.61 -52.52
CA ASN A 657 -29.44 -17.63 -51.50
C ASN A 657 -28.64 -17.10 -50.27
N ARG A 658 -28.54 -15.78 -50.08
CA ARG A 658 -27.82 -15.12 -48.97
C ARG A 658 -26.31 -15.42 -48.93
N SER A 659 -25.67 -15.44 -50.10
CA SER A 659 -24.21 -15.52 -50.23
C SER A 659 -23.67 -14.46 -51.17
N LEU A 660 -22.46 -13.97 -50.87
CA LEU A 660 -21.67 -13.18 -51.81
C LEU A 660 -20.83 -14.13 -52.67
N LYS A 661 -20.81 -13.92 -53.98
CA LYS A 661 -19.86 -14.56 -54.90
C LYS A 661 -19.06 -13.50 -55.66
N ALA A 662 -17.79 -13.80 -55.90
CA ALA A 662 -16.96 -13.03 -56.82
C ALA A 662 -17.45 -13.21 -58.26
N VAL A 663 -17.51 -12.11 -59.02
CA VAL A 663 -17.86 -12.11 -60.44
C VAL A 663 -16.59 -11.88 -61.26
N SER A 664 -15.88 -12.95 -61.54
CA SER A 664 -14.80 -12.98 -62.53
C SER A 664 -14.65 -14.40 -63.08
N SER A 665 -14.95 -14.58 -64.36
CA SER A 665 -14.37 -15.67 -65.14
C SER A 665 -12.90 -15.37 -65.44
N GLU A 666 -12.19 -16.34 -65.98
CA GLU A 666 -10.94 -16.08 -66.69
C GLU A 666 -11.19 -15.05 -67.82
N HIS A 667 -10.20 -14.19 -68.07
CA HIS A 667 -10.15 -13.17 -69.14
C HIS A 667 -11.30 -12.14 -69.16
N LEU A 668 -11.04 -10.89 -68.70
CA LEU A 668 -11.73 -9.72 -69.25
C LEU A 668 -10.96 -8.41 -69.00
N GLN A 669 -10.89 -7.58 -70.04
CA GLN A 669 -10.43 -6.19 -69.96
C GLN A 669 -11.62 -5.26 -69.65
N CYS A 670 -11.34 -4.04 -69.17
CA CYS A 670 -12.32 -2.95 -69.07
C CYS A 670 -12.70 -2.42 -70.49
N PRO A 671 -13.69 -1.52 -70.69
CA PRO A 671 -14.54 -0.85 -69.67
C PRO A 671 -16.05 -0.72 -70.02
N LYS A 672 -16.89 -0.42 -69.00
CA LYS A 672 -17.79 0.76 -68.91
C LYS A 672 -18.73 0.67 -67.71
N THR A 673 -18.97 1.82 -67.06
CA THR A 673 -19.94 1.98 -65.97
C THR A 673 -21.34 2.32 -66.50
N ALA A 674 -22.37 1.86 -65.81
CA ALA A 674 -23.73 2.36 -65.90
C ALA A 674 -24.42 2.23 -64.52
N ALA A 675 -25.27 3.19 -64.16
CA ALA A 675 -25.98 3.21 -62.88
C ALA A 675 -27.48 3.38 -63.11
N THR A 676 -28.30 2.70 -62.31
CA THR A 676 -29.76 2.89 -62.26
C THR A 676 -30.26 2.75 -60.83
N SER A 677 -31.32 3.51 -60.51
CA SER A 677 -31.97 3.51 -59.19
C SER A 677 -33.47 3.21 -59.33
N LYS A 678 -34.12 2.88 -58.19
CA LYS A 678 -35.57 2.62 -58.05
C LYS A 678 -36.11 1.47 -58.92
N GLY A 679 -36.30 0.31 -58.30
CA GLY A 679 -36.86 -0.86 -58.97
C GLY A 679 -38.35 -0.73 -59.31
N LEU A 680 -38.73 -1.21 -60.49
CA LEU A 680 -40.10 -1.51 -60.89
C LEU A 680 -40.07 -2.63 -61.94
N THR A 681 -40.52 -3.83 -61.57
CA THR A 681 -40.52 -5.01 -62.46
C THR A 681 -41.90 -5.24 -63.08
N GLN A 682 -41.99 -5.17 -64.40
CA GLN A 682 -43.12 -5.74 -65.15
C GLN A 682 -42.77 -7.13 -65.72
N ARG A 683 -43.80 -7.84 -66.18
CA ARG A 683 -43.80 -9.30 -66.42
C ARG A 683 -43.43 -9.67 -67.86
N CYS A 684 -43.02 -10.92 -68.06
CA CYS A 684 -43.65 -11.77 -69.08
C CYS A 684 -43.82 -13.22 -68.58
N LYS A 685 -44.50 -14.09 -69.33
CA LYS A 685 -45.06 -15.40 -68.88
C LYS A 685 -44.82 -16.55 -69.86
N CYS A 686 -44.69 -17.76 -69.30
CA CYS A 686 -45.48 -18.96 -69.61
C CYS A 686 -45.34 -19.93 -68.40
N SER A 687 -46.20 -20.91 -68.09
CA SER A 687 -47.51 -21.37 -68.60
C SER A 687 -48.63 -21.06 -67.55
N ASN A 688 -49.88 -21.56 -67.49
CA ASN A 688 -50.69 -22.64 -68.11
C ASN A 688 -50.40 -24.09 -67.62
N TYR A 689 -51.36 -25.01 -67.40
CA TYR A 689 -52.84 -25.03 -67.49
C TYR A 689 -53.43 -25.54 -66.13
N GLN A 690 -54.48 -24.93 -65.55
CA GLN A 690 -55.94 -25.29 -65.61
C GLN A 690 -56.34 -26.62 -64.90
N ILE A 691 -57.53 -26.80 -64.28
CA ILE A 691 -58.79 -26.00 -64.13
C ILE A 691 -59.46 -26.38 -62.76
N ALA A 692 -59.91 -25.43 -61.91
CA ALA A 692 -61.31 -24.99 -61.62
C ALA A 692 -62.24 -26.04 -60.92
N THR A 693 -63.33 -25.78 -60.18
CA THR A 693 -64.27 -24.65 -59.88
C THR A 693 -64.96 -24.95 -58.50
N GLN A 694 -65.86 -24.20 -57.84
CA GLN A 694 -66.21 -22.76 -57.65
C GLN A 694 -67.64 -22.67 -57.03
N HIS A 695 -67.95 -21.78 -56.05
CA HIS A 695 -69.21 -20.98 -55.80
C HIS A 695 -69.20 -20.34 -54.38
N PHE A 696 -69.38 -19.01 -54.16
CA PHE A 696 -70.61 -18.17 -54.06
C PHE A 696 -71.54 -18.50 -52.84
N ARG A 697 -72.11 -17.59 -52.02
CA ARG A 697 -71.94 -16.11 -51.78
C ARG A 697 -72.86 -15.63 -50.60
N ASP A 698 -72.68 -14.38 -50.10
CA ASP A 698 -73.69 -13.47 -49.44
C ASP A 698 -74.34 -13.88 -48.07
N VAL A 699 -74.89 -13.04 -47.16
CA VAL A 699 -75.01 -11.55 -46.99
C VAL A 699 -75.30 -11.10 -45.52
N ASP A 700 -74.91 -9.86 -45.16
CA ASP A 700 -75.32 -8.85 -44.13
C ASP A 700 -75.81 -9.08 -42.66
N MET A 701 -75.39 -8.08 -41.84
CA MET A 701 -76.09 -7.36 -40.73
C MET A 701 -76.19 -7.92 -39.28
N VAL A 702 -76.42 -6.98 -38.33
CA VAL A 702 -76.05 -7.02 -36.90
C VAL A 702 -76.96 -6.10 -36.06
N PRO A 703 -77.48 -6.52 -34.88
CA PRO A 703 -77.31 -5.72 -33.65
C PRO A 703 -77.25 -6.54 -32.33
N LEU A 704 -77.40 -5.83 -31.19
CA LEU A 704 -77.66 -6.30 -29.81
C LEU A 704 -79.10 -6.88 -29.66
N GLU A 705 -79.58 -7.52 -28.58
CA GLU A 705 -79.44 -7.16 -27.13
C GLU A 705 -79.72 -8.34 -26.15
N SER A 706 -79.83 -8.03 -24.85
CA SER A 706 -79.81 -8.93 -23.66
C SER A 706 -81.16 -9.56 -23.25
N ILE A 707 -81.16 -10.53 -22.29
CA ILE A 707 -81.91 -10.44 -21.00
C ILE A 707 -81.67 -11.66 -20.03
N PHE A 708 -81.40 -11.33 -18.75
CA PHE A 708 -81.59 -12.00 -17.43
C PHE A 708 -81.84 -13.52 -17.23
N GLN A 709 -81.24 -14.07 -16.15
CA GLN A 709 -81.95 -14.58 -14.93
C GLN A 709 -80.95 -14.84 -13.75
N THR A 710 -81.03 -14.14 -12.59
CA THR A 710 -81.62 -14.51 -11.27
C THR A 710 -80.87 -15.58 -10.41
N CYS A 711 -80.75 -15.52 -9.07
CA CYS A 711 -81.03 -14.46 -8.08
C CYS A 711 -80.37 -14.69 -6.68
N MET A 712 -80.66 -13.77 -5.75
CA MET A 712 -80.49 -13.73 -4.27
C MET A 712 -80.64 -15.08 -3.50
N PHE A 713 -80.01 -15.26 -2.33
CA PHE A 713 -80.51 -14.76 -1.03
C PHE A 713 -79.51 -13.96 -0.17
N CYS A 714 -79.98 -13.31 0.91
CA CYS A 714 -79.24 -12.28 1.66
C CYS A 714 -79.18 -12.46 3.20
N LYS A 715 -78.24 -11.70 3.80
CA LYS A 715 -78.16 -11.12 5.16
C LYS A 715 -79.44 -11.08 6.02
N PRO A 716 -79.30 -11.07 7.36
CA PRO A 716 -79.39 -9.78 8.08
C PRO A 716 -78.35 -9.52 9.21
N HIS A 717 -78.48 -8.36 9.87
CA HIS A 717 -77.74 -7.85 11.06
C HIS A 717 -78.69 -7.81 12.30
N PHE A 718 -78.26 -7.13 13.39
CA PHE A 718 -78.93 -6.77 14.67
C PHE A 718 -78.59 -7.70 15.86
N HIS A 719 -77.86 -7.34 16.94
CA HIS A 719 -77.44 -6.09 17.66
C HIS A 719 -78.35 -5.65 18.84
N PHE A 720 -77.72 -5.37 20.00
CA PHE A 720 -78.23 -4.68 21.22
C PHE A 720 -79.21 -5.46 22.14
N GLN A 721 -79.38 -5.13 23.44
CA GLN A 721 -78.81 -4.03 24.27
C GLN A 721 -78.66 -4.38 25.78
N ASN A 722 -78.11 -3.41 26.54
CA ASN A 722 -78.16 -3.22 28.00
C ASN A 722 -77.29 -4.09 28.94
N GLY A 723 -76.63 -3.40 29.87
CA GLY A 723 -76.66 -3.79 31.29
C GLY A 723 -75.58 -4.74 31.81
N ASP A 724 -74.35 -4.25 31.87
CA ASP A 724 -73.24 -4.79 32.69
C ASP A 724 -72.78 -6.25 32.41
N CYS A 725 -71.68 -6.63 33.05
CA CYS A 725 -71.41 -8.01 33.42
C CYS A 725 -71.11 -8.06 34.94
N PRO A 726 -72.14 -7.98 35.80
CA PRO A 726 -71.95 -7.70 37.21
C PRO A 726 -72.01 -8.98 38.04
N LYS A 727 -70.92 -9.75 38.07
CA LYS A 727 -70.61 -10.65 39.21
C LYS A 727 -69.15 -11.07 39.27
N CYS A 728 -68.35 -10.24 39.92
CA CYS A 728 -67.16 -10.71 40.62
C CYS A 728 -67.58 -11.51 41.87
N GLY A 729 -66.92 -12.66 42.12
CA GLY A 729 -67.05 -13.44 43.36
C GLY A 729 -68.27 -14.36 43.47
N VAL A 730 -68.34 -15.30 44.42
CA VAL A 730 -67.49 -15.53 45.62
C VAL A 730 -67.39 -17.04 45.95
N PHE A 731 -66.15 -17.54 46.12
CA PHE A 731 -65.69 -18.71 46.92
C PHE A 731 -66.04 -20.19 46.54
N ASN A 732 -65.04 -21.05 46.79
CA ASN A 732 -65.06 -22.48 47.18
C ASN A 732 -65.66 -23.58 46.24
N ALA A 733 -65.17 -24.83 46.22
CA ALA A 733 -63.85 -25.38 46.59
C ALA A 733 -63.61 -26.80 46.02
N TRP A 734 -62.31 -27.11 45.86
CA TRP A 734 -61.57 -28.38 45.62
C TRP A 734 -60.98 -28.52 44.19
N SER A 735 -59.66 -28.61 43.94
CA SER A 735 -58.49 -29.24 44.62
C SER A 735 -58.13 -30.63 44.07
N ASP A 736 -57.23 -30.68 43.08
CA ASP A 736 -56.46 -31.86 42.66
C ASP A 736 -54.97 -31.81 43.07
N GLY A 737 -54.56 -30.78 43.81
CA GLY A 737 -53.40 -30.82 44.70
C GLY A 737 -52.00 -30.88 44.07
N ASN A 738 -51.81 -30.48 42.81
CA ASN A 738 -50.51 -30.70 42.12
C ASN A 738 -49.93 -29.54 41.28
N LYS A 739 -50.41 -28.29 41.45
CA LYS A 739 -49.71 -27.09 40.92
C LYS A 739 -50.17 -25.78 41.62
N ASP A 740 -49.61 -25.52 42.80
CA ASP A 740 -50.00 -24.40 43.67
C ASP A 740 -49.34 -23.07 43.24
N VAL A 741 -50.14 -22.01 43.07
CA VAL A 741 -49.74 -20.75 42.42
C VAL A 741 -49.14 -19.74 43.41
N CYS A 742 -49.26 -19.98 44.73
CA CYS A 742 -48.94 -18.99 45.77
C CYS A 742 -47.44 -18.76 46.05
N HIS A 743 -46.52 -19.30 45.24
CA HIS A 743 -45.07 -19.04 45.34
C HIS A 743 -44.48 -18.45 44.05
N VAL A 744 -44.60 -17.13 43.91
CA VAL A 744 -43.99 -16.32 42.83
C VAL A 744 -42.46 -16.37 42.85
N LEU A 745 -41.84 -16.80 43.94
CA LEU A 745 -40.38 -17.00 44.08
C LEU A 745 -40.06 -18.47 44.37
N PRO A 746 -39.04 -19.07 43.72
CA PRO A 746 -38.64 -20.44 44.01
C PRO A 746 -38.15 -20.58 45.46
N ARG A 747 -38.76 -21.50 46.22
CA ARG A 747 -38.47 -21.71 47.67
C ARG A 747 -37.00 -22.05 47.98
N ARG A 748 -36.22 -22.51 46.99
CA ARG A 748 -34.81 -22.89 47.16
C ARG A 748 -33.87 -21.76 46.74
N LYS A 749 -33.02 -21.29 47.66
CA LYS A 749 -32.01 -20.22 47.42
C LYS A 749 -31.21 -20.39 46.12
N ARG A 750 -30.86 -21.64 45.76
CA ARG A 750 -30.07 -21.96 44.55
C ARG A 750 -30.75 -21.56 43.25
N GLU A 751 -32.07 -21.74 43.14
CA GLU A 751 -32.86 -21.36 41.96
C GLU A 751 -33.00 -19.84 41.87
N LEU A 752 -33.24 -19.17 43.00
CA LEU A 752 -33.31 -17.71 43.07
C LEU A 752 -31.98 -17.05 42.66
N ILE A 753 -30.83 -17.59 43.13
CA ILE A 753 -29.48 -17.12 42.75
C ILE A 753 -29.24 -17.27 41.23
N ILE A 754 -29.66 -18.40 40.64
CA ILE A 754 -29.51 -18.64 39.19
C ILE A 754 -30.34 -17.62 38.39
N LEU A 755 -31.61 -17.39 38.77
CA LEU A 755 -32.47 -16.42 38.09
C LEU A 755 -31.93 -14.98 38.25
N SER A 756 -31.42 -14.64 39.44
CA SER A 756 -30.88 -13.31 39.75
C SER A 756 -29.57 -13.02 39.00
N THR A 757 -28.69 -14.03 38.89
CA THR A 757 -27.47 -13.93 38.08
C THR A 757 -27.81 -13.72 36.59
N GLY A 758 -28.79 -14.46 36.06
CA GLY A 758 -29.25 -14.26 34.68
C GLY A 758 -29.82 -12.85 34.43
N ALA A 759 -30.68 -12.36 35.33
CA ALA A 759 -31.23 -11.01 35.25
C ALA A 759 -30.14 -9.93 35.34
N ALA A 760 -29.15 -10.12 36.23
CA ALA A 760 -28.03 -9.20 36.38
C ALA A 760 -27.17 -9.13 35.10
N VAL A 761 -26.90 -10.27 34.47
CA VAL A 761 -26.17 -10.32 33.19
C VAL A 761 -26.93 -9.58 32.09
N VAL A 762 -28.25 -9.76 31.95
CA VAL A 762 -29.05 -9.01 30.97
C VAL A 762 -29.03 -7.51 31.23
N VAL A 763 -29.23 -7.08 32.48
CA VAL A 763 -29.23 -5.65 32.83
C VAL A 763 -27.86 -5.01 32.59
N ILE A 764 -26.77 -5.67 33.00
CA ILE A 764 -25.39 -5.17 32.80
C ILE A 764 -25.04 -5.11 31.30
N LEU A 765 -25.34 -6.14 30.51
CA LEU A 765 -25.08 -6.14 29.07
C LEU A 765 -25.92 -5.08 28.34
N THR A 766 -27.18 -4.90 28.72
CA THR A 766 -28.05 -3.86 28.16
C THR A 766 -27.52 -2.46 28.49
N PHE A 767 -27.12 -2.23 29.75
CA PHE A 767 -26.50 -0.99 30.19
C PHE A 767 -25.19 -0.69 29.45
N LEU A 768 -24.32 -1.68 29.24
CA LEU A 768 -23.10 -1.51 28.45
C LEU A 768 -23.41 -1.13 26.98
N VAL A 769 -24.47 -1.69 26.38
CA VAL A 769 -24.91 -1.28 25.03
C VAL A 769 -25.44 0.16 25.04
N ILE A 770 -26.11 0.62 26.10
CA ILE A 770 -26.56 2.01 26.24
C ILE A 770 -25.38 2.98 26.30
N GLU A 771 -24.36 2.69 27.12
CA GLU A 771 -23.14 3.50 27.23
C GLU A 771 -22.36 3.54 25.90
N ILE A 772 -22.18 2.39 25.24
CA ILE A 772 -21.48 2.28 23.95
C ILE A 772 -22.19 3.09 22.85
N LEU A 773 -23.53 3.13 22.84
CA LEU A 773 -24.30 3.91 21.86
C LEU A 773 -24.33 5.41 22.16
N HIS A 774 -24.33 5.84 23.44
CA HIS A 774 -24.31 7.26 23.80
C HIS A 774 -22.92 7.92 23.65
N ALA A 775 -21.84 7.14 23.76
CA ALA A 775 -20.48 7.66 23.71
C ALA A 775 -20.16 8.35 22.37
N PRO A 776 -19.56 9.56 22.37
CA PRO A 776 -19.20 10.27 21.15
C PRO A 776 -18.08 9.55 20.40
N LEU A 777 -18.17 9.54 19.07
CA LEU A 777 -17.04 9.19 18.20
C LEU A 777 -16.27 10.48 17.88
N MET A 778 -15.04 10.59 18.37
CA MET A 778 -14.18 11.73 18.12
C MET A 778 -13.66 11.67 16.67
N ILE A 779 -13.80 12.75 15.91
CA ILE A 779 -13.25 12.89 14.56
C ILE A 779 -11.77 13.22 14.68
N LEU A 780 -10.92 12.30 14.22
CA LEU A 780 -9.46 12.43 14.20
C LEU A 780 -8.96 13.07 12.90
N ASP A 781 -9.66 12.84 11.80
CA ASP A 781 -9.33 13.33 10.47
C ASP A 781 -10.60 13.40 9.62
N ALA A 782 -10.63 14.30 8.64
CA ALA A 782 -11.75 14.46 7.72
C ALA A 782 -11.22 14.85 6.33
N LYS A 783 -11.65 14.13 5.29
CA LYS A 783 -11.21 14.35 3.93
C LYS A 783 -12.37 14.35 2.95
N SER A 784 -12.40 15.38 2.10
CA SER A 784 -13.17 15.45 0.86
C SER A 784 -12.41 14.74 -0.27
N ASP A 785 -13.10 13.86 -0.99
CA ASP A 785 -12.60 13.12 -2.16
C ASP A 785 -13.61 13.20 -3.32
N LEU A 786 -13.13 13.33 -4.55
CA LEU A 786 -13.96 13.28 -5.77
C LEU A 786 -14.42 11.84 -6.02
N ALA A 787 -15.73 11.61 -6.22
CA ALA A 787 -16.24 10.25 -6.43
C ALA A 787 -15.92 9.67 -7.82
N ASP A 788 -15.78 10.55 -8.82
CA ASP A 788 -15.42 10.22 -10.20
C ASP A 788 -14.76 11.45 -10.86
N PRO A 789 -13.43 11.47 -11.05
CA PRO A 789 -12.73 12.62 -11.64
C PRO A 789 -12.92 12.74 -13.17
N THR A 790 -13.77 11.93 -13.81
CA THR A 790 -14.01 11.96 -15.26
C THR A 790 -15.23 12.79 -15.69
N GLN A 791 -16.05 13.27 -14.74
CA GLN A 791 -17.29 14.01 -15.00
C GLN A 791 -17.21 15.48 -14.58
N ALA A 792 -17.72 16.38 -15.42
CA ALA A 792 -17.66 17.84 -15.21
C ALA A 792 -18.42 18.31 -13.95
N GLU A 793 -19.47 17.60 -13.54
CA GLU A 793 -20.27 17.88 -12.33
C GLU A 793 -20.17 16.73 -11.30
N SER A 794 -18.96 16.21 -11.07
CA SER A 794 -18.78 15.06 -10.18
C SER A 794 -19.21 15.32 -8.73
N LYS A 795 -20.11 14.47 -8.21
CA LYS A 795 -20.60 14.54 -6.83
C LYS A 795 -19.46 14.20 -5.86
N ARG A 796 -19.09 15.11 -4.96
CA ARG A 796 -18.01 14.88 -3.97
C ARG A 796 -18.45 13.87 -2.90
N THR A 797 -17.48 13.27 -2.22
CA THR A 797 -17.66 12.41 -1.05
C THR A 797 -16.88 12.93 0.15
N PHE A 798 -17.33 12.59 1.37
CA PHE A 798 -16.68 12.98 2.61
C PHE A 798 -16.39 11.77 3.50
N THR A 799 -15.14 11.61 3.92
CA THR A 799 -14.66 10.49 4.73
C THR A 799 -14.12 11.01 6.07
N LEU A 800 -14.70 10.54 7.17
CA LEU A 800 -14.26 10.85 8.54
C LEU A 800 -13.46 9.68 9.12
N SER A 801 -12.23 9.90 9.56
CA SER A 801 -11.53 8.93 10.43
C SER A 801 -11.91 9.22 11.89
N VAL A 802 -12.45 8.25 12.62
CA VAL A 802 -13.01 8.48 13.97
C VAL A 802 -12.51 7.48 15.01
N GLN A 803 -12.65 7.81 16.29
CA GLN A 803 -12.35 6.92 17.42
C GLN A 803 -13.44 6.97 18.48
N GLY A 804 -13.82 5.80 19.00
CA GLY A 804 -14.85 5.64 20.04
C GLY A 804 -15.44 4.23 20.00
N PRO A 805 -16.21 3.82 21.02
CA PRO A 805 -16.48 2.41 21.26
C PRO A 805 -17.27 1.71 20.15
N ILE A 806 -18.14 2.41 19.41
CA ILE A 806 -18.92 1.82 18.30
C ILE A 806 -18.03 1.35 17.13
N VAL A 807 -16.92 2.04 16.86
CA VAL A 807 -15.94 1.63 15.82
C VAL A 807 -14.86 0.67 16.33
N ASP A 808 -14.78 0.47 17.65
CA ASP A 808 -13.90 -0.51 18.30
C ASP A 808 -14.59 -1.88 18.51
N LEU A 809 -15.92 -1.95 18.37
CA LEU A 809 -16.67 -3.21 18.31
C LEU A 809 -16.17 -4.13 17.18
N HIS A 810 -16.29 -5.46 17.39
CA HIS A 810 -15.96 -6.45 16.37
C HIS A 810 -16.64 -6.15 15.02
N LYS A 811 -15.91 -6.41 13.92
CA LYS A 811 -16.19 -5.91 12.56
C LYS A 811 -17.60 -6.22 12.04
N SER A 812 -18.24 -7.30 12.52
CA SER A 812 -19.65 -7.62 12.22
C SER A 812 -20.65 -6.77 13.00
N LEU A 813 -20.45 -6.64 14.33
CA LEU A 813 -21.28 -5.85 15.24
C LEU A 813 -21.24 -4.36 14.89
N SER A 814 -20.03 -3.80 14.69
CA SER A 814 -19.87 -2.39 14.30
C SER A 814 -20.65 -2.06 13.01
N ARG A 815 -20.51 -2.89 11.96
CA ARG A 815 -21.28 -2.75 10.70
C ARG A 815 -22.79 -2.78 10.94
N LEU A 816 -23.29 -3.71 11.75
CA LEU A 816 -24.73 -3.87 12.03
C LEU A 816 -25.29 -2.66 12.79
N VAL A 817 -24.53 -2.10 13.74
CA VAL A 817 -24.90 -0.86 14.44
C VAL A 817 -24.95 0.31 13.46
N HIS A 818 -23.86 0.56 12.73
CA HIS A 818 -23.76 1.71 11.81
C HIS A 818 -24.71 1.63 10.60
N GLN A 819 -25.23 0.46 10.23
CA GLN A 819 -26.30 0.33 9.23
C GLN A 819 -27.64 0.89 9.71
N ARG A 820 -27.89 0.93 11.02
CA ARG A 820 -29.17 1.34 11.63
C ARG A 820 -29.11 2.65 12.43
N VAL A 821 -27.92 3.11 12.82
CA VAL A 821 -27.70 4.36 13.56
C VAL A 821 -27.38 5.53 12.62
N ARG A 822 -27.97 6.71 12.88
CA ARG A 822 -27.56 7.99 12.26
C ARG A 822 -26.65 8.76 13.21
N TYR A 823 -25.93 9.76 12.70
CA TYR A 823 -25.01 10.58 13.49
C TYR A 823 -25.30 12.08 13.34
N ARG A 824 -25.08 12.85 14.41
CA ARG A 824 -25.06 14.32 14.38
C ARG A 824 -23.66 14.79 14.76
N ALA A 825 -23.05 15.64 13.93
CA ALA A 825 -21.75 16.22 14.24
C ALA A 825 -21.89 17.45 15.15
N LYS A 826 -20.89 17.68 15.98
CA LYS A 826 -20.81 18.85 16.87
C LYS A 826 -19.38 19.34 17.03
N GLY A 827 -19.20 20.65 16.92
CA GLY A 827 -17.93 21.34 17.17
C GLY A 827 -16.89 21.12 16.07
N THR A 828 -17.31 20.70 14.87
CA THR A 828 -16.44 20.52 13.70
C THR A 828 -15.98 21.84 13.08
N GLY A 829 -16.71 22.93 13.30
CA GLY A 829 -16.45 24.23 12.67
C GLY A 829 -16.88 24.30 11.20
N LEU A 830 -17.34 23.18 10.62
CA LEU A 830 -17.96 23.14 9.30
C LEU A 830 -19.46 23.39 9.48
N ILE A 831 -19.91 24.61 9.20
CA ILE A 831 -21.31 25.07 9.40
C ILE A 831 -22.33 24.16 8.71
N TRP A 832 -21.97 23.56 7.56
CA TRP A 832 -22.82 22.61 6.82
C TRP A 832 -22.89 21.19 7.42
N LEU A 833 -22.00 20.86 8.35
CA LEU A 833 -21.85 19.54 8.97
C LEU A 833 -22.31 19.54 10.44
N ASP A 834 -22.04 20.63 11.18
CA ASP A 834 -22.39 20.78 12.59
C ASP A 834 -23.91 20.90 12.82
N TYR A 835 -24.33 20.47 14.01
CA TYR A 835 -25.73 20.57 14.45
C TYR A 835 -26.07 21.96 14.99
N GLU A 836 -26.47 22.88 14.11
CA GLU A 836 -27.27 24.04 14.51
C GLU A 836 -28.74 23.66 14.75
N GLN A 837 -29.31 24.22 15.83
CA GLN A 837 -30.57 23.81 16.44
C GLN A 837 -31.83 24.10 15.59
N LYS A 838 -31.68 24.62 14.36
CA LYS A 838 -32.79 24.93 13.43
C LYS A 838 -32.65 24.34 12.02
N LYS A 839 -31.47 23.89 11.56
CA LYS A 839 -31.25 23.34 10.21
C LYS A 839 -30.07 22.36 10.13
N SER A 840 -30.22 21.13 10.64
CA SER A 840 -29.17 20.10 10.48
C SER A 840 -29.75 18.69 10.38
N ASN A 841 -29.31 17.95 9.36
CA ASN A 841 -29.79 16.61 9.03
C ASN A 841 -28.98 15.52 9.76
N ALA A 842 -29.65 14.50 10.29
CA ALA A 842 -28.98 13.35 10.87
C ALA A 842 -28.29 12.51 9.77
N ILE A 843 -26.96 12.49 9.80
CA ILE A 843 -26.09 11.96 8.75
C ILE A 843 -26.08 10.43 8.80
N LYS A 844 -26.22 9.78 7.63
CA LYS A 844 -26.07 8.33 7.50
C LYS A 844 -24.67 7.96 7.00
N VAL A 845 -24.12 6.86 7.52
CA VAL A 845 -22.83 6.31 7.05
C VAL A 845 -23.09 5.31 5.92
N ARG A 846 -22.38 5.47 4.79
CA ARG A 846 -22.48 4.62 3.60
C ARG A 846 -21.64 3.34 3.71
N ASN A 847 -20.44 3.44 4.25
CA ASN A 847 -19.49 2.32 4.40
C ASN A 847 -18.47 2.57 5.51
N ILE A 848 -17.85 1.51 6.04
CA ILE A 848 -16.85 1.57 7.13
C ILE A 848 -15.66 0.65 6.86
N ALA A 849 -14.45 1.21 6.94
CA ALA A 849 -13.19 0.48 6.81
C ALA A 849 -12.14 1.04 7.78
N ARG A 850 -11.53 0.17 8.62
CA ARG A 850 -10.44 0.51 9.56
C ARG A 850 -10.64 1.88 10.26
N ARG A 851 -11.71 2.02 11.04
CA ARG A 851 -12.14 3.27 11.75
C ARG A 851 -12.51 4.48 10.87
N LYS A 852 -12.50 4.38 9.54
CA LYS A 852 -13.02 5.42 8.62
C LYS A 852 -14.50 5.20 8.32
N LEU A 853 -15.30 6.27 8.45
CA LEU A 853 -16.71 6.36 8.08
C LEU A 853 -16.83 7.15 6.76
N LEU A 854 -17.36 6.53 5.71
CA LEU A 854 -17.75 7.23 4.49
C LEU A 854 -19.17 7.79 4.68
N LEU A 855 -19.35 9.11 4.61
CA LEU A 855 -20.68 9.73 4.76
C LEU A 855 -21.54 9.50 3.50
N GLN A 856 -22.85 9.35 3.69
CA GLN A 856 -23.81 9.23 2.60
C GLN A 856 -24.39 10.62 2.23
N ASP A 857 -24.51 10.89 0.94
CA ASP A 857 -25.19 12.07 0.36
C ASP A 857 -24.78 13.46 0.87
N THR A 858 -23.55 13.57 1.41
CA THR A 858 -22.89 14.86 1.65
C THR A 858 -22.21 15.34 0.37
N ASN A 859 -22.47 16.58 -0.05
CA ASN A 859 -21.75 17.23 -1.15
C ASN A 859 -20.95 18.41 -0.56
N PRO A 860 -19.72 18.18 -0.06
CA PRO A 860 -18.93 19.23 0.58
C PRO A 860 -18.63 20.40 -0.38
N PRO A 861 -18.73 21.66 0.05
CA PRO A 861 -18.55 22.83 -0.82
C PRO A 861 -17.10 23.04 -1.30
N PHE A 862 -16.10 22.48 -0.62
CA PHE A 862 -14.67 22.69 -0.89
C PHE A 862 -13.91 21.37 -0.96
N ASP A 863 -12.83 21.32 -1.75
CA ASP A 863 -12.04 20.11 -1.99
C ASP A 863 -11.05 19.73 -0.87
N CYS A 864 -10.83 20.61 0.10
CA CYS A 864 -9.87 20.43 1.21
C CYS A 864 -10.49 20.59 2.62
N ALA A 865 -11.77 20.25 2.80
CA ALA A 865 -12.45 20.42 4.07
C ALA A 865 -11.97 19.40 5.13
N SER A 866 -11.14 19.86 6.08
CA SER A 866 -10.72 19.07 7.26
C SER A 866 -11.33 19.65 8.53
N CYS A 867 -11.66 18.81 9.51
CA CYS A 867 -12.34 19.22 10.74
C CYS A 867 -12.05 18.30 11.93
N LYS A 868 -12.10 18.85 13.14
CA LYS A 868 -12.08 18.11 14.42
C LYS A 868 -13.39 18.36 15.14
N GLY A 869 -14.08 17.31 15.60
CA GLY A 869 -15.31 17.43 16.37
C GLY A 869 -15.77 16.08 16.92
N SER A 870 -17.03 15.97 17.32
CA SER A 870 -17.62 14.70 17.77
C SER A 870 -18.86 14.34 16.97
N LEU A 871 -18.99 13.06 16.61
CA LEU A 871 -20.24 12.46 16.13
C LEU A 871 -20.97 11.83 17.32
N HIS A 872 -22.21 12.24 17.54
CA HIS A 872 -23.12 11.62 18.49
C HIS A 872 -24.12 10.73 17.75
N ALA A 873 -24.39 9.53 18.28
CA ALA A 873 -25.44 8.66 17.75
C ALA A 873 -26.82 9.31 17.90
N ALA A 874 -27.67 9.12 16.90
CA ALA A 874 -29.06 9.57 16.87
C ALA A 874 -29.98 8.43 16.42
N ASP A 875 -31.25 8.53 16.83
CA ASP A 875 -32.37 7.67 16.43
C ASP A 875 -32.20 6.16 16.78
N PHE A 876 -31.25 5.83 17.66
CA PHE A 876 -30.81 4.45 17.93
C PHE A 876 -31.75 3.63 18.85
N PHE A 877 -32.82 4.21 19.39
CA PHE A 877 -33.73 3.55 20.35
C PHE A 877 -34.31 2.22 19.82
N TYR A 878 -34.66 2.13 18.54
CA TYR A 878 -35.13 0.88 17.92
C TYR A 878 -34.04 -0.20 17.83
N LEU A 879 -32.78 0.19 17.61
CA LEU A 879 -31.66 -0.75 17.64
C LEU A 879 -31.36 -1.21 19.07
N LEU A 880 -31.40 -0.30 20.04
CA LEU A 880 -31.25 -0.63 21.46
C LEU A 880 -32.32 -1.64 21.91
N GLY A 881 -33.59 -1.42 21.55
CA GLY A 881 -34.67 -2.37 21.84
C GLY A 881 -34.44 -3.75 21.22
N LEU A 882 -34.01 -3.81 19.95
CA LEU A 882 -33.67 -5.06 19.26
C LEU A 882 -32.50 -5.79 19.94
N LEU A 883 -31.41 -5.09 20.25
CA LEU A 883 -30.25 -5.67 20.93
C LEU A 883 -30.61 -6.17 22.34
N THR A 884 -31.40 -5.39 23.09
CA THR A 884 -31.92 -5.78 24.41
C THR A 884 -32.78 -7.04 24.34
N ALA A 885 -33.65 -7.15 23.34
CA ALA A 885 -34.45 -8.35 23.11
C ALA A 885 -33.57 -9.56 22.76
N CYS A 886 -32.57 -9.40 21.88
CA CYS A 886 -31.62 -10.48 21.55
C CYS A 886 -30.81 -10.93 22.77
N ILE A 887 -30.29 -10.00 23.59
CA ILE A 887 -29.56 -10.30 24.84
C ILE A 887 -30.48 -11.02 25.84
N SER A 888 -31.73 -10.56 25.96
CA SER A 888 -32.73 -11.19 26.83
C SER A 888 -33.03 -12.63 26.38
N VAL A 889 -33.21 -12.88 25.08
CA VAL A 889 -33.44 -14.23 24.55
C VAL A 889 -32.21 -15.12 24.75
N THR A 890 -30.99 -14.67 24.42
CA THR A 890 -29.80 -15.53 24.52
C THR A 890 -29.36 -15.81 25.96
N ALA A 891 -29.45 -14.84 26.86
CA ALA A 891 -29.03 -15.02 28.25
C ALA A 891 -30.14 -15.58 29.16
N MET A 892 -31.40 -15.13 29.02
CA MET A 892 -32.47 -15.54 29.93
C MET A 892 -33.31 -16.72 29.45
N LEU A 893 -33.48 -16.97 28.14
CA LEU A 893 -34.30 -18.13 27.71
C LEU A 893 -33.74 -19.48 28.23
N PRO A 894 -32.40 -19.75 28.18
CA PRO A 894 -31.85 -20.98 28.75
C PRO A 894 -31.99 -21.05 30.28
N VAL A 895 -31.87 -19.90 30.96
CA VAL A 895 -32.02 -19.80 32.42
C VAL A 895 -33.47 -20.04 32.84
N ILE A 896 -34.43 -19.42 32.17
CA ILE A 896 -35.88 -19.54 32.41
C ILE A 896 -36.33 -20.98 32.16
N ILE A 897 -35.93 -21.61 31.04
CA ILE A 897 -36.24 -23.01 30.75
C ILE A 897 -35.66 -23.91 31.85
N LYS A 898 -34.39 -23.71 32.25
CA LYS A 898 -33.73 -24.52 33.28
C LYS A 898 -34.37 -24.35 34.66
N VAL A 899 -34.77 -23.14 35.05
CA VAL A 899 -35.47 -22.88 36.32
C VAL A 899 -36.91 -23.41 36.30
N ALA A 900 -37.62 -23.32 35.17
CA ALA A 900 -38.94 -23.93 35.00
C ALA A 900 -38.90 -25.45 35.20
N VAL A 901 -37.95 -26.13 34.54
CA VAL A 901 -37.74 -27.58 34.68
C VAL A 901 -37.34 -27.98 36.11
N ILE A 902 -36.49 -27.21 36.79
CA ILE A 902 -36.03 -27.53 38.16
C ILE A 902 -37.09 -27.24 39.23
N SER A 903 -37.91 -26.20 39.05
CA SER A 903 -38.93 -25.79 40.03
C SER A 903 -40.31 -26.41 39.82
N GLY A 904 -40.56 -27.04 38.65
CA GLY A 904 -41.88 -27.56 38.27
C GLY A 904 -42.88 -26.49 37.82
N ASN A 905 -42.52 -25.21 37.93
CA ASN A 905 -43.35 -24.09 37.51
C ASN A 905 -43.28 -23.87 36.00
N GLY A 906 -44.43 -23.65 35.36
CA GLY A 906 -44.49 -23.39 33.92
C GLY A 906 -43.70 -22.14 33.51
N VAL A 907 -43.13 -22.14 32.30
CA VAL A 907 -42.24 -21.10 31.75
C VAL A 907 -42.81 -19.68 31.94
N GLY A 908 -44.13 -19.49 31.80
CA GLY A 908 -44.80 -18.20 32.00
C GLY A 908 -44.66 -17.63 33.42
N HIS A 909 -44.76 -18.45 34.47
CA HIS A 909 -44.58 -17.98 35.84
C HIS A 909 -43.15 -17.52 36.10
N VAL A 910 -42.16 -18.30 35.66
CA VAL A 910 -40.74 -17.96 35.80
C VAL A 910 -40.39 -16.66 35.06
N PHE A 911 -41.07 -16.37 33.95
CA PHE A 911 -40.92 -15.11 33.22
C PHE A 911 -41.41 -13.90 34.03
N VAL A 912 -42.54 -14.02 34.74
CA VAL A 912 -43.04 -12.96 35.63
C VAL A 912 -42.09 -12.74 36.81
N THR A 913 -41.58 -13.81 37.43
CA THR A 913 -40.58 -13.72 38.52
C THR A 913 -39.32 -12.97 38.07
N ALA A 914 -38.84 -13.21 36.84
CA ALA A 914 -37.65 -12.56 36.32
C ALA A 914 -37.79 -11.03 36.21
N ILE A 915 -38.99 -10.53 35.89
CA ILE A 915 -39.26 -9.08 35.80
C ILE A 915 -39.13 -8.41 37.17
N TYR A 916 -39.68 -9.03 38.23
CA TYR A 916 -39.55 -8.52 39.61
C TYR A 916 -38.09 -8.48 40.09
N VAL A 917 -37.26 -9.43 39.66
CA VAL A 917 -35.82 -9.46 40.01
C VAL A 917 -34.99 -8.46 39.18
N ALA A 918 -35.41 -8.14 37.96
CA ALA A 918 -34.73 -7.15 37.11
C ALA A 918 -34.88 -5.70 37.61
N LEU A 919 -36.02 -5.35 38.22
CA LEU A 919 -36.31 -3.98 38.70
C LEU A 919 -35.24 -3.40 39.65
N PRO A 920 -34.83 -4.09 40.74
CA PRO A 920 -33.74 -3.63 41.60
C PRO A 920 -32.39 -3.49 40.88
N LEU A 921 -32.11 -4.39 39.93
CA LEU A 921 -30.85 -4.39 39.17
C LEU A 921 -30.75 -3.19 38.22
N VAL A 922 -31.87 -2.75 37.63
CA VAL A 922 -31.93 -1.53 36.81
C VAL A 922 -31.59 -0.29 37.64
N ALA A 923 -32.01 -0.22 38.91
CA ALA A 923 -31.62 0.87 39.81
C ALA A 923 -30.11 0.86 40.12
N VAL A 924 -29.50 -0.32 40.30
CA VAL A 924 -28.04 -0.45 40.47
C VAL A 924 -27.28 -0.02 39.20
N ALA A 925 -27.77 -0.39 38.01
CA ALA A 925 -27.18 0.05 36.75
C ALA A 925 -27.25 1.58 36.57
N ALA A 926 -28.37 2.21 36.97
CA ALA A 926 -28.50 3.67 36.94
C ALA A 926 -27.48 4.38 37.87
N LEU A 927 -27.17 3.80 39.03
CA LEU A 927 -26.10 4.31 39.93
C LEU A 927 -24.69 4.15 39.33
N LEU A 928 -24.46 3.11 38.53
CA LEU A 928 -23.17 2.84 37.87
C LEU A 928 -22.91 3.70 36.61
N HIS A 929 -23.93 4.38 36.07
CA HIS A 929 -23.80 5.29 34.92
C HIS A 929 -22.70 6.34 35.11
N LEU A 930 -22.67 7.03 36.25
CA LEU A 930 -21.70 8.11 36.51
C LEU A 930 -20.22 7.65 36.48
N PRO A 931 -19.79 6.62 37.22
CA PRO A 931 -18.40 6.15 37.16
C PRO A 931 -18.04 5.49 35.83
N VAL A 932 -18.96 4.77 35.17
CA VAL A 932 -18.67 4.11 33.87
C VAL A 932 -18.53 5.14 32.75
N ALA A 933 -19.45 6.10 32.63
CA ALA A 933 -19.33 7.19 31.68
C ALA A 933 -18.06 8.04 31.91
N TRP A 934 -17.65 8.22 33.18
CA TRP A 934 -16.38 8.87 33.53
C TRP A 934 -15.15 8.05 33.10
N MET A 935 -15.15 6.73 33.32
CA MET A 935 -14.08 5.83 32.85
C MET A 935 -13.93 5.86 31.33
N ILE A 936 -15.04 5.74 30.58
CA ILE A 936 -15.06 5.83 29.11
C ILE A 936 -14.48 7.18 28.67
N LYS A 937 -14.96 8.29 29.25
CA LYS A 937 -14.50 9.66 28.95
C LYS A 937 -13.04 9.92 29.35
N ARG A 938 -12.48 9.15 30.30
CA ARG A 938 -11.07 9.19 30.69
C ARG A 938 -10.20 8.38 29.73
N GLN A 939 -10.63 7.18 29.34
CA GLN A 939 -9.89 6.28 28.48
C GLN A 939 -9.78 6.81 27.04
N TYR A 940 -10.87 7.34 26.48
CA TYR A 940 -10.89 7.94 25.14
C TYR A 940 -10.28 9.36 25.04
N ARG A 941 -9.66 9.88 26.12
CA ARG A 941 -8.94 11.17 26.11
C ARG A 941 -7.44 11.06 25.82
N ARG A 942 -6.83 9.87 25.92
CA ARG A 942 -5.41 9.65 25.60
C ARG A 942 -5.30 8.96 24.24
N THR A 943 -5.04 9.76 23.22
CA THR A 943 -4.50 9.27 21.94
C THR A 943 -3.01 9.52 21.92
N SER A 944 -2.24 8.67 21.24
CA SER A 944 -0.79 8.85 21.11
C SER A 944 -0.41 10.21 20.50
N PHE A 945 -1.29 10.78 19.66
CA PHE A 945 -1.11 12.14 19.14
C PHE A 945 -1.31 13.23 20.21
N SER A 946 -2.27 13.06 21.13
CA SER A 946 -2.40 13.96 22.28
C SER A 946 -1.23 13.84 23.25
N GLU A 947 -0.70 12.63 23.42
CA GLU A 947 0.48 12.38 24.27
C GLU A 947 1.75 12.98 23.62
N ALA A 948 1.92 12.87 22.30
CA ALA A 948 2.98 13.55 21.56
C ALA A 948 2.86 15.09 21.63
N LEU A 949 1.64 15.65 21.61
CA LEU A 949 1.41 17.08 21.83
C LEU A 949 1.79 17.51 23.26
N ASP A 950 1.40 16.74 24.27
CA ASP A 950 1.76 17.01 25.67
C ASP A 950 3.24 16.78 25.99
N GLU A 951 3.92 15.91 25.24
CA GLU A 951 5.37 15.78 25.28
C GLU A 951 6.07 16.99 24.64
N TYR A 952 5.67 17.38 23.42
CA TYR A 952 6.26 18.52 22.73
C TYR A 952 6.06 19.82 23.51
N ARG A 953 4.89 20.01 24.16
CA ARG A 953 4.63 21.12 25.11
C ARG A 953 5.67 21.22 26.23
N LYS A 954 6.23 20.11 26.72
CA LYS A 954 7.30 20.10 27.74
C LYS A 954 8.66 20.47 27.17
N GLN A 955 8.89 20.26 25.87
CA GLN A 955 10.13 20.64 25.19
C GLN A 955 10.21 22.16 24.93
N ILE A 956 9.08 22.87 24.88
CA ILE A 956 9.00 24.34 24.72
C ILE A 956 9.52 25.04 25.98
N ARG A 957 10.86 25.18 26.07
CA ARG A 957 11.55 25.94 27.13
C ARG A 957 11.29 27.44 26.96
N CYS A 958 10.20 27.91 27.54
CA CYS A 958 9.73 29.29 27.43
C CYS A 958 10.78 30.32 27.91
N LYS A 959 11.53 30.89 26.96
CA LYS A 959 12.24 32.18 27.10
C LYS A 959 11.80 33.09 25.94
N PRO A 960 10.59 33.70 26.02
CA PRO A 960 10.16 34.64 25.00
C PRO A 960 11.13 35.83 24.92
N PHE A 961 11.38 36.30 23.69
CA PHE A 961 12.28 37.44 23.47
C PHE A 961 11.76 38.67 24.22
N SER A 962 12.59 39.25 25.07
CA SER A 962 12.13 40.19 26.10
C SER A 962 12.22 41.64 25.61
N GLY A 963 11.17 42.12 24.93
CA GLY A 963 11.06 43.53 24.51
C GLY A 963 9.84 43.80 23.63
N PRO A 964 9.49 45.09 23.40
CA PRO A 964 8.35 45.47 22.55
C PRO A 964 8.50 45.00 21.10
N ASP A 965 9.74 44.80 20.66
CA ASP A 965 10.11 44.37 19.32
C ASP A 965 9.85 42.86 19.03
N ALA A 966 9.52 42.06 20.04
CA ALA A 966 9.44 40.60 19.93
C ALA A 966 8.36 40.12 18.94
N THR A 967 7.26 40.85 18.81
CA THR A 967 6.17 40.56 17.87
C THR A 967 6.35 41.20 16.49
N HIS A 968 7.44 41.95 16.26
CA HIS A 968 7.68 42.52 14.93
C HIS A 968 7.97 41.40 13.92
N PRO A 969 7.40 41.40 12.69
CA PRO A 969 7.59 40.30 11.71
C PRO A 969 9.06 39.96 11.43
N ARG A 970 9.94 40.97 11.36
CA ARG A 970 11.41 40.83 11.29
C ARG A 970 12.06 39.92 12.36
N ASN A 971 11.39 39.69 13.49
CA ASN A 971 11.83 38.89 14.63
C ASN A 971 11.01 37.58 14.78
N GLN A 972 10.17 37.25 13.81
CA GLN A 972 9.36 36.02 13.76
C GLN A 972 9.99 34.94 12.86
N GLY A 973 11.32 34.85 12.86
CA GLY A 973 12.07 33.79 12.18
C GLY A 973 12.13 32.48 12.99
N LEU A 974 11.89 31.35 12.30
CA LEU A 974 11.97 29.98 12.84
C LEU A 974 13.25 29.29 12.34
N GLN A 975 14.10 28.80 13.23
CA GLN A 975 15.36 28.12 12.84
C GLN A 975 15.06 26.77 12.17
N VAL A 976 15.85 26.38 11.14
CA VAL A 976 15.62 25.12 10.39
C VAL A 976 15.66 23.90 11.31
N LEU A 977 16.56 23.87 12.30
CA LEU A 977 16.61 22.78 13.28
C LEU A 977 15.33 22.66 14.13
N THR A 978 14.66 23.77 14.44
CA THR A 978 13.36 23.74 15.13
C THR A 978 12.26 23.20 14.22
N LEU A 979 12.19 23.66 12.97
CA LEU A 979 11.22 23.16 11.98
C LEU A 979 11.40 21.65 11.74
N ARG A 980 12.65 21.20 11.58
CA ARG A 980 13.03 19.79 11.46
C ARG A 980 12.73 18.99 12.72
N GLY A 981 12.91 19.58 13.90
CA GLY A 981 12.56 18.98 15.19
C GLY A 981 11.05 18.76 15.35
N LEU A 982 10.24 19.76 15.00
CA LEU A 982 8.78 19.64 14.97
C LEU A 982 8.34 18.54 13.99
N TRP A 983 8.89 18.52 12.78
CA TRP A 983 8.57 17.47 11.80
C TRP A 983 8.90 16.08 12.34
N LYS A 984 10.12 15.86 12.85
CA LYS A 984 10.54 14.56 13.42
C LYS A 984 9.69 14.12 14.60
N HIS A 985 9.36 15.03 15.53
CA HIS A 985 8.55 14.68 16.71
C HIS A 985 7.15 14.21 16.35
N PHE A 986 6.59 14.71 15.24
CA PHE A 986 5.26 14.33 14.75
C PHE A 986 5.30 13.50 13.45
N GLU A 987 6.44 12.92 13.08
CA GLU A 987 6.68 12.30 11.75
C GLU A 987 5.66 11.20 11.43
N SER A 988 5.42 10.30 12.38
CA SER A 988 4.44 9.20 12.32
C SER A 988 2.98 9.65 12.25
N PHE A 989 2.69 10.92 12.58
CA PHE A 989 1.35 11.51 12.52
C PHE A 989 1.17 12.44 11.31
N ILE A 990 2.24 13.09 10.84
CA ILE A 990 2.20 13.95 9.66
C ILE A 990 2.19 13.08 8.41
N LEU A 991 3.10 12.10 8.26
CA LEU A 991 3.28 11.36 7.01
C LEU A 991 3.32 12.35 5.82
N GLU A 992 2.64 12.10 4.69
CA GLU A 992 2.54 13.03 3.55
C GLU A 992 1.43 14.10 3.68
N ARG A 993 1.03 14.48 4.89
CA ARG A 993 0.03 15.54 5.11
C ARG A 993 0.65 16.94 4.92
N ASN A 994 -0.19 17.89 4.50
CA ASN A 994 0.22 19.25 4.15
C ASN A 994 0.14 20.25 5.32
N MET A 995 0.47 21.52 5.05
CA MET A 995 0.52 22.56 6.09
C MET A 995 -0.85 22.78 6.77
N HIS A 996 -1.98 22.64 6.06
CA HIS A 996 -3.31 22.74 6.67
C HIS A 996 -3.48 21.74 7.82
N PHE A 997 -3.01 20.50 7.65
CA PHE A 997 -3.01 19.51 8.73
C PHE A 997 -2.12 19.98 9.88
N VAL A 998 -0.88 20.39 9.62
CA VAL A 998 0.07 20.81 10.66
C VAL A 998 -0.45 22.01 11.46
N VAL A 999 -1.10 22.99 10.80
CA VAL A 999 -1.70 24.14 11.47
C VAL A 999 -2.86 23.73 12.38
N ALA A 1000 -3.84 23.00 11.86
CA ALA A 1000 -5.04 22.60 12.61
C ALA A 1000 -4.76 21.52 13.68
N ASN A 1001 -3.72 20.71 13.49
CA ASN A 1001 -3.43 19.55 14.34
C ASN A 1001 -2.29 19.77 15.33
N ILE A 1002 -1.28 20.57 14.98
CA ILE A 1002 -0.08 20.78 15.80
C ILE A 1002 0.02 22.24 16.27
N VAL A 1003 0.18 23.21 15.34
CA VAL A 1003 0.42 24.62 15.72
C VAL A 1003 -0.69 25.21 16.57
N THR A 1004 -1.94 25.07 16.13
CA THR A 1004 -3.10 25.67 16.82
C THR A 1004 -3.28 25.03 18.22
N PRO A 1005 -3.30 23.69 18.39
CA PRO A 1005 -3.34 23.08 19.73
C PRO A 1005 -2.13 23.40 20.63
N LEU A 1006 -0.92 23.60 20.09
CA LEU A 1006 0.24 24.01 20.90
C LEU A 1006 0.12 25.45 21.40
N THR A 1007 -0.39 26.36 20.56
CA THR A 1007 -0.52 27.80 20.86
C THR A 1007 -1.78 28.18 21.65
N GLN A 1008 -2.79 27.29 21.71
CA GLN A 1008 -4.11 27.56 22.30
C GLN A 1008 -4.10 28.12 23.73
N SER A 1009 -3.15 27.74 24.57
CA SER A 1009 -3.06 28.20 25.97
C SER A 1009 -2.49 29.63 26.11
N LYS A 1010 -2.04 30.25 25.02
CA LYS A 1010 -1.42 31.58 25.00
C LYS A 1010 -1.98 32.52 23.92
N GLY A 1011 -2.61 32.02 22.85
CA GLY A 1011 -3.23 32.84 21.81
C GLY A 1011 -2.24 33.65 20.96
N VAL A 1012 -1.03 33.13 20.76
CA VAL A 1012 0.08 33.76 20.02
C VAL A 1012 0.53 32.90 18.84
N SER A 1013 1.40 33.44 17.97
CA SER A 1013 2.06 32.66 16.92
C SER A 1013 2.97 31.56 17.49
N PHE A 1014 3.28 30.53 16.68
CA PHE A 1014 4.18 29.46 17.11
C PHE A 1014 5.60 29.99 17.37
N VAL A 1015 6.08 30.92 16.54
CA VAL A 1015 7.41 31.50 16.71
C VAL A 1015 7.49 32.35 17.99
N THR A 1016 6.43 33.10 18.32
CA THR A 1016 6.35 33.82 19.61
C THR A 1016 6.33 32.85 20.81
N LEU A 1017 5.65 31.70 20.69
CA LEU A 1017 5.63 30.67 21.72
C LEU A 1017 7.00 29.99 21.91
N TRP A 1018 7.76 29.81 20.83
CA TRP A 1018 9.07 29.14 20.85
C TRP A 1018 10.23 30.07 21.28
N GLY A 1019 10.14 31.36 20.96
CA GLY A 1019 11.22 32.35 21.14
C GLY A 1019 11.91 32.64 19.80
N GLY A 1020 11.29 33.53 19.01
CA GLY A 1020 11.72 33.85 17.65
C GLY A 1020 13.11 34.45 17.50
N ARG A 1021 13.64 34.34 16.27
CA ARG A 1021 14.90 34.96 15.84
C ARG A 1021 14.65 36.07 14.82
N ARG A 1022 15.65 36.94 14.61
CA ARG A 1022 15.67 37.79 13.42
C ARG A 1022 15.59 36.90 12.16
N VAL A 1023 14.78 37.29 11.19
CA VAL A 1023 14.61 36.57 9.92
C VAL A 1023 15.85 36.72 9.04
N ASP A 1024 16.40 35.59 8.60
CA ASP A 1024 17.38 35.52 7.51
C ASP A 1024 16.70 35.47 6.14
N TYR A 1025 15.70 34.59 5.98
CA TYR A 1025 15.04 34.31 4.70
C TYR A 1025 13.51 34.30 4.81
N PHE A 1026 12.83 34.71 3.75
CA PHE A 1026 11.38 34.57 3.61
C PHE A 1026 11.03 33.27 2.90
N VAL A 1027 9.90 32.63 3.26
CA VAL A 1027 9.39 31.43 2.60
C VAL A 1027 8.06 31.69 1.91
N SER A 1028 8.07 31.67 0.58
CA SER A 1028 6.85 31.66 -0.23
C SER A 1028 6.43 30.21 -0.50
N HIS A 1029 5.20 29.82 -0.12
CA HIS A 1029 4.74 28.44 -0.29
C HIS A 1029 3.20 28.29 -0.32
N SER A 1030 2.74 27.20 -0.94
CA SER A 1030 1.36 26.74 -0.80
C SER A 1030 1.18 25.97 0.52
N TRP A 1031 0.07 26.20 1.22
CA TRP A 1031 -0.33 25.35 2.35
C TRP A 1031 -0.82 23.96 1.91
N GLY A 1032 -1.12 23.79 0.62
CA GLY A 1032 -1.51 22.53 0.01
C GLY A 1032 -0.36 21.53 -0.17
N THR A 1033 0.89 22.03 -0.25
CA THR A 1033 2.13 21.25 -0.41
C THR A 1033 2.39 20.32 0.79
N SER A 1034 2.87 19.10 0.53
CA SER A 1034 3.26 18.11 1.57
C SER A 1034 4.26 18.72 2.56
N PHE A 1035 4.06 18.48 3.86
CA PHE A 1035 4.94 19.04 4.89
C PHE A 1035 6.34 18.40 4.91
N PRO A 1036 6.53 17.08 4.74
CA PRO A 1036 7.83 16.51 4.40
C PRO A 1036 8.53 17.22 3.25
N HIS A 1037 7.85 17.42 2.11
CA HIS A 1037 8.43 18.11 0.95
C HIS A 1037 8.85 19.54 1.31
N PHE A 1038 7.99 20.28 2.02
CA PHE A 1038 8.28 21.63 2.51
C PHE A 1038 9.52 21.67 3.42
N VAL A 1039 9.58 20.83 4.45
CA VAL A 1039 10.67 20.83 5.43
C VAL A 1039 11.98 20.29 4.82
N GLN A 1040 11.92 19.41 3.82
CA GLN A 1040 13.07 19.00 3.01
C GLN A 1040 13.57 20.17 2.13
N SER A 1041 12.67 20.88 1.45
CA SER A 1041 13.02 22.03 0.59
C SER A 1041 13.75 23.12 1.38
N ILE A 1042 13.27 23.48 2.58
CA ILE A 1042 13.94 24.46 3.44
C ILE A 1042 15.31 23.97 3.96
N GLN A 1043 15.47 22.66 4.20
CA GLN A 1043 16.80 22.08 4.49
C GLN A 1043 17.75 22.21 3.30
N CYS A 1044 17.30 21.90 2.08
CA CYS A 1044 18.09 22.05 0.86
C CYS A 1044 18.50 23.51 0.60
N HIS A 1045 17.59 24.47 0.79
CA HIS A 1045 17.91 25.90 0.66
C HIS A 1045 18.96 26.35 1.67
N ALA A 1046 18.78 26.01 2.95
CA ALA A 1046 19.72 26.38 4.00
C ALA A 1046 21.11 25.76 3.79
N LEU A 1047 21.18 24.49 3.35
CA LEU A 1047 22.43 23.83 2.99
C LEU A 1047 23.14 24.51 1.81
N SER A 1048 22.38 24.98 0.82
CA SER A 1048 22.94 25.69 -0.36
C SER A 1048 23.51 27.07 0.00
N LYS A 1049 22.79 27.85 0.83
CA LYS A 1049 23.13 29.26 1.09
C LYS A 1049 24.04 29.49 2.30
N GLU A 1050 24.00 28.63 3.32
CA GLU A 1050 24.73 28.80 4.60
C GLU A 1050 25.73 27.65 4.85
N GLY A 1051 25.79 26.66 3.96
CA GLY A 1051 26.75 25.57 3.97
C GLY A 1051 26.59 24.53 5.10
N PRO A 1052 27.36 23.42 5.06
CA PRO A 1052 27.17 22.28 5.96
C PRO A 1052 27.35 22.57 7.46
N THR A 1053 28.06 23.64 7.80
CA THR A 1053 28.41 24.02 9.17
C THR A 1053 27.39 24.95 9.85
N SER A 1054 26.61 25.74 9.10
CA SER A 1054 25.75 26.79 9.70
C SER A 1054 24.28 26.79 9.26
N TRP A 1055 23.90 26.00 8.24
CA TRP A 1055 22.50 25.85 7.77
C TRP A 1055 21.45 25.59 8.85
N GLY A 1056 21.84 25.00 9.99
CA GLY A 1056 20.93 24.64 11.07
C GLY A 1056 20.39 25.85 11.85
N ASP A 1057 21.18 26.93 11.92
CA ASP A 1057 20.83 28.14 12.68
C ASP A 1057 19.98 29.14 11.89
N ALA A 1058 20.04 29.08 10.56
CA ALA A 1058 19.32 29.98 9.66
C ALA A 1058 17.82 30.07 9.98
N ALA A 1059 17.30 31.29 10.09
CA ALA A 1059 15.95 31.58 10.55
C ALA A 1059 15.02 32.01 9.40
N TYR A 1060 13.95 31.22 9.20
CA TYR A 1060 13.00 31.40 8.10
C TYR A 1060 11.70 32.00 8.61
N TRP A 1061 11.20 33.05 7.96
CA TRP A 1061 9.82 33.51 8.16
C TRP A 1061 8.88 32.61 7.35
N ILE A 1062 7.90 32.00 8.03
CA ILE A 1062 6.96 31.04 7.45
C ILE A 1062 5.57 31.40 7.98
N CYS A 1063 4.65 31.81 7.10
CA CYS A 1063 3.36 32.39 7.49
C CYS A 1063 2.48 31.49 8.40
N SER A 1064 2.59 30.16 8.29
CA SER A 1064 1.87 29.19 9.14
C SER A 1064 2.38 29.08 10.58
N PHE A 1065 3.60 29.58 10.86
CA PHE A 1065 4.22 29.56 12.19
C PHE A 1065 4.45 30.98 12.75
N ALA A 1066 4.76 31.95 11.88
CA ALA A 1066 5.07 33.33 12.21
C ALA A 1066 3.82 34.17 12.49
N ASN A 1067 2.75 34.02 11.69
CA ASN A 1067 1.49 34.73 11.93
C ASN A 1067 0.73 34.08 13.10
N ASN A 1068 0.01 34.90 13.85
CA ASN A 1068 -0.87 34.47 14.92
C ASN A 1068 -2.16 33.87 14.34
N GLN A 1069 -2.21 32.55 14.29
CA GLN A 1069 -3.36 31.78 13.79
C GLN A 1069 -4.66 32.03 14.58
N TRP A 1070 -4.59 32.68 15.75
CA TRP A 1070 -5.74 33.10 16.56
C TRP A 1070 -6.27 34.50 16.22
N ASN A 1071 -5.51 35.32 15.49
CA ASN A 1071 -5.88 36.69 15.13
C ASN A 1071 -5.31 37.10 13.75
N ILE A 1072 -5.49 36.24 12.75
CA ILE A 1072 -4.84 36.38 11.43
C ILE A 1072 -5.15 37.71 10.72
N GLY A 1073 -6.31 38.32 10.99
CA GLY A 1073 -6.67 39.64 10.42
C GLY A 1073 -5.74 40.78 10.86
N ALA A 1074 -5.18 40.71 12.07
CA ALA A 1074 -4.21 41.71 12.55
C ALA A 1074 -2.83 41.58 11.88
N ASP A 1075 -2.47 40.39 11.40
CA ASP A 1075 -1.23 40.15 10.64
C ASP A 1075 -1.40 40.36 9.13
N LEU A 1076 -2.65 40.42 8.62
CA LEU A 1076 -2.95 40.72 7.22
C LEU A 1076 -3.15 42.22 6.97
N GLY A 1077 -3.72 42.97 7.92
CA GLY A 1077 -4.02 44.39 7.75
C GLY A 1077 -5.27 44.64 6.89
N ASN A 1078 -5.50 45.90 6.53
CA ASN A 1078 -6.55 46.30 5.58
C ASN A 1078 -6.01 46.45 4.14
N ASP A 1079 -4.71 46.75 4.02
CA ASP A 1079 -3.94 46.87 2.77
C ASP A 1079 -2.86 45.76 2.74
N PRO A 1080 -2.64 45.05 1.61
CA PRO A 1080 -1.56 44.06 1.48
C PRO A 1080 -0.16 44.56 1.91
N MET A 1081 0.13 45.85 1.81
CA MET A 1081 1.39 46.46 2.26
C MET A 1081 1.51 46.64 3.78
N GLU A 1082 0.39 46.66 4.52
CA GLU A 1082 0.40 46.62 6.00
C GLU A 1082 0.74 45.23 6.54
N SER A 1083 0.56 44.19 5.73
CA SER A 1083 0.65 42.79 6.13
C SER A 1083 2.04 42.40 6.65
N ALA A 1084 2.07 41.39 7.53
CA ALA A 1084 3.30 40.77 8.02
C ALA A 1084 4.18 40.17 6.90
N PHE A 1085 3.59 39.89 5.73
CA PHE A 1085 4.28 39.44 4.53
C PHE A 1085 5.14 40.59 3.96
N ALA A 1086 4.50 41.69 3.55
CA ALA A 1086 5.19 42.89 3.04
C ALA A 1086 6.21 43.44 4.06
N ARG A 1087 5.79 43.57 5.32
CA ARG A 1087 6.64 44.04 6.45
C ARG A 1087 7.81 43.13 6.81
N THR A 1088 7.90 41.93 6.25
CA THR A 1088 9.09 41.06 6.38
C THR A 1088 9.99 41.16 5.16
N LEU A 1089 9.41 41.20 3.96
CA LEU A 1089 10.17 41.37 2.71
C LEU A 1089 10.93 42.71 2.70
N THR A 1090 10.30 43.80 3.17
CA THR A 1090 10.93 45.12 3.30
C THR A 1090 11.85 45.27 4.53
N ALA A 1091 12.10 44.21 5.32
CA ALA A 1091 12.83 44.30 6.59
C ALA A 1091 14.36 44.14 6.49
N GLY A 1092 14.92 44.10 5.28
CA GLY A 1092 16.35 43.86 5.06
C GLY A 1092 16.75 42.42 5.43
N ILE A 1093 16.12 41.46 4.76
CA ILE A 1093 16.42 40.02 4.82
C ILE A 1093 17.40 39.62 3.70
N LYS A 1094 17.98 38.41 3.76
CA LYS A 1094 18.97 37.91 2.78
C LYS A 1094 18.36 37.53 1.43
N GLY A 1095 17.16 36.94 1.43
CA GLY A 1095 16.55 36.39 0.21
C GLY A 1095 15.23 35.65 0.46
N VAL A 1096 14.67 35.08 -0.60
CA VAL A 1096 13.34 34.45 -0.63
C VAL A 1096 13.40 33.06 -1.25
N ALA A 1097 13.05 32.05 -0.45
CA ALA A 1097 12.90 30.67 -0.88
C ALA A 1097 11.44 30.41 -1.29
N MET A 1098 11.17 30.25 -2.59
CA MET A 1098 9.86 29.82 -3.08
C MET A 1098 9.83 28.30 -3.23
N VAL A 1099 9.05 27.64 -2.37
CA VAL A 1099 8.98 26.16 -2.28
C VAL A 1099 7.96 25.61 -3.29
N LEU A 1100 8.44 25.21 -4.46
CA LEU A 1100 7.62 24.65 -5.54
C LEU A 1100 7.43 23.13 -5.38
N ASP A 1101 6.20 22.66 -5.55
CA ASP A 1101 5.88 21.25 -5.79
C ASP A 1101 5.68 20.96 -7.29
N GLN A 1102 5.45 19.69 -7.65
CA GLN A 1102 5.26 19.24 -9.04
C GLN A 1102 4.04 19.87 -9.74
N GLU A 1103 3.09 20.42 -8.99
CA GLU A 1103 1.94 21.16 -9.51
C GLU A 1103 2.11 22.69 -9.43
N VAL A 1104 3.31 23.15 -9.05
CA VAL A 1104 3.73 24.55 -8.89
C VAL A 1104 2.73 25.41 -8.11
N GLN A 1105 2.10 24.83 -7.09
CA GLN A 1105 0.98 25.45 -6.36
C GLN A 1105 1.22 26.87 -5.79
N PRO A 1106 2.44 27.28 -5.35
CA PRO A 1106 2.64 28.68 -4.95
C PRO A 1106 2.33 29.65 -6.08
N LEU A 1107 2.71 29.33 -7.32
CA LEU A 1107 2.49 30.18 -8.49
C LEU A 1107 1.02 30.22 -8.94
N THR A 1108 0.11 29.45 -8.31
CA THR A 1108 -1.35 29.54 -8.50
C THR A 1108 -2.07 30.27 -7.36
N ARG A 1109 -1.33 30.85 -6.40
CA ARG A 1109 -1.84 31.53 -5.20
C ARG A 1109 -1.50 33.02 -5.22
N VAL A 1110 -2.52 33.87 -5.13
CA VAL A 1110 -2.35 35.33 -5.27
C VAL A 1110 -1.37 35.96 -4.27
N TRP A 1111 -1.36 35.52 -3.00
CA TRP A 1111 -0.41 36.00 -2.00
C TRP A 1111 1.05 35.66 -2.34
N CYS A 1112 1.33 34.49 -2.92
CA CYS A 1112 2.68 34.10 -3.34
C CYS A 1112 3.17 34.89 -4.57
N LEU A 1113 2.25 35.41 -5.38
CA LEU A 1113 2.58 36.32 -6.48
C LEU A 1113 2.92 37.73 -5.98
N PHE A 1114 2.21 38.22 -4.96
CA PHE A 1114 2.58 39.45 -4.25
C PHE A 1114 3.97 39.33 -3.61
N GLU A 1115 4.26 38.21 -2.95
CA GLU A 1115 5.58 37.90 -2.39
C GLU A 1115 6.68 37.89 -3.47
N PHE A 1116 6.43 37.28 -4.64
CA PHE A 1116 7.36 37.27 -5.77
C PHE A 1116 7.65 38.69 -6.31
N LEU A 1117 6.60 39.50 -6.53
CA LEU A 1117 6.73 40.86 -7.03
C LEU A 1117 7.52 41.74 -6.06
N LEU A 1118 7.17 41.72 -4.77
CA LEU A 1118 7.90 42.45 -3.74
C LEU A 1118 9.36 42.00 -3.63
N SER A 1119 9.66 40.70 -3.80
CA SER A 1119 11.03 40.20 -3.82
C SER A 1119 11.87 40.83 -4.94
N SER A 1120 11.29 40.97 -6.14
CA SER A 1120 11.96 41.65 -7.26
C SER A 1120 12.12 43.16 -7.03
N ARG A 1121 11.13 43.79 -6.39
CA ARG A 1121 11.12 45.24 -6.10
C ARG A 1121 12.17 45.63 -5.06
N GLU A 1122 12.24 44.88 -3.97
CA GLU A 1122 13.21 45.09 -2.87
C GLU A 1122 14.58 44.43 -3.18
N HIS A 1123 14.81 44.02 -4.43
CA HIS A 1123 16.05 43.44 -4.97
C HIS A 1123 16.61 42.23 -4.21
N LEU A 1124 15.72 41.42 -3.64
CA LEU A 1124 16.07 40.19 -2.91
C LEU A 1124 16.42 39.05 -3.88
N GLU A 1125 17.34 38.16 -3.48
CA GLU A 1125 17.55 36.91 -4.22
C GLU A 1125 16.33 36.00 -4.03
N LEU A 1126 15.47 35.89 -5.06
CA LEU A 1126 14.39 34.89 -5.10
C LEU A 1126 14.86 33.64 -5.84
N VAL A 1127 14.68 32.48 -5.21
CA VAL A 1127 15.01 31.16 -5.78
C VAL A 1127 13.85 30.18 -5.69
N PHE A 1128 13.66 29.40 -6.75
CA PHE A 1128 12.79 28.22 -6.74
C PHE A 1128 13.49 27.03 -6.08
N VAL A 1129 12.82 26.44 -5.09
CA VAL A 1129 13.33 25.36 -4.25
C VAL A 1129 12.39 24.17 -4.28
N THR A 1130 12.97 22.97 -4.37
CA THR A 1130 12.27 21.68 -4.29
C THR A 1130 12.91 20.81 -3.22
N ASN A 1131 12.32 19.66 -2.88
CA ASN A 1131 12.97 18.70 -1.98
C ASN A 1131 14.20 18.01 -2.60
N ALA A 1132 14.48 18.20 -3.89
CA ALA A 1132 15.68 17.71 -4.58
C ALA A 1132 16.81 18.76 -4.63
N GLY A 1133 16.56 20.01 -4.22
CA GLY A 1133 17.54 21.10 -4.24
C GLY A 1133 16.94 22.47 -4.63
N VAL A 1134 17.77 23.51 -4.57
CA VAL A 1134 17.53 24.82 -5.18
C VAL A 1134 17.85 24.70 -6.67
N ILE A 1135 16.93 25.08 -7.57
CA ILE A 1135 17.11 24.81 -9.00
C ILE A 1135 18.26 25.65 -9.58
N GLY A 1136 19.31 25.00 -10.08
CA GLY A 1136 20.47 25.68 -10.66
C GLY A 1136 21.57 26.09 -9.67
N ASP A 1137 21.46 25.72 -8.39
CA ASP A 1137 22.62 25.64 -7.50
C ASP A 1137 23.32 24.26 -7.67
N ASP A 1138 24.61 24.14 -7.30
CA ASP A 1138 25.37 22.87 -7.38
C ASP A 1138 24.74 21.72 -6.54
N GLY A 1139 23.82 22.04 -5.62
CA GLY A 1139 23.06 21.07 -4.81
C GLY A 1139 21.79 20.48 -5.45
N CYS A 1140 21.47 20.79 -6.70
CA CYS A 1140 20.25 20.30 -7.35
C CYS A 1140 20.39 18.87 -7.87
N SER A 1141 19.99 17.88 -7.05
CA SER A 1141 20.18 16.45 -7.31
C SER A 1141 19.36 15.83 -8.46
N SER A 1142 18.47 16.60 -9.11
CA SER A 1142 17.65 16.12 -10.24
C SER A 1142 17.39 17.20 -11.28
N PHE A 1143 17.92 16.99 -12.49
CA PHE A 1143 17.62 17.81 -13.67
C PHE A 1143 16.17 17.60 -14.16
N ASP A 1144 15.65 16.38 -14.07
CA ASP A 1144 14.29 16.04 -14.51
C ASP A 1144 13.22 16.81 -13.74
N ILE A 1145 13.33 16.91 -12.41
CA ILE A 1145 12.38 17.66 -11.58
C ILE A 1145 12.35 19.13 -11.97
N ALA A 1146 13.52 19.74 -12.20
CA ALA A 1146 13.61 21.12 -12.68
C ALA A 1146 12.95 21.28 -14.07
N LEU A 1147 13.16 20.32 -14.97
CA LEU A 1147 12.56 20.32 -16.30
C LEU A 1147 11.03 20.10 -16.27
N GLU A 1148 10.50 19.31 -15.34
CA GLU A 1148 9.05 19.13 -15.13
C GLU A 1148 8.39 20.40 -14.56
N VAL A 1149 8.98 21.01 -13.53
CA VAL A 1149 8.57 22.31 -13.00
C VAL A 1149 8.61 23.38 -14.10
N GLY A 1150 9.64 23.37 -14.94
CA GLY A 1150 9.75 24.29 -16.09
C GLY A 1150 8.65 24.09 -17.14
N LYS A 1151 8.28 22.84 -17.44
CA LYS A 1151 7.14 22.52 -18.33
C LYS A 1151 5.82 23.05 -17.76
N LYS A 1152 5.59 22.93 -16.44
CA LYS A 1152 4.39 23.45 -15.76
C LYS A 1152 4.34 24.99 -15.79
N ILE A 1153 5.45 25.66 -15.44
CA ILE A 1153 5.58 27.12 -15.49
C ILE A 1153 5.35 27.68 -16.89
N LYS A 1154 5.80 26.98 -17.95
CA LYS A 1154 5.52 27.37 -19.34
C LYS A 1154 4.02 27.42 -19.67
N SER A 1155 3.20 26.62 -19.01
CA SER A 1155 1.73 26.61 -19.16
C SER A 1155 0.96 27.43 -18.12
N LEU A 1156 1.65 28.06 -17.16
CA LEU A 1156 1.03 28.87 -16.11
C LEU A 1156 0.44 30.18 -16.70
N GLN A 1157 -0.68 30.63 -16.15
CA GLN A 1157 -1.30 31.93 -16.39
C GLN A 1157 -1.75 32.56 -15.06
N VAL A 1158 -1.08 33.63 -14.62
CA VAL A 1158 -1.34 34.35 -13.37
C VAL A 1158 -2.80 34.79 -13.21
N ALA A 1159 -3.46 35.19 -14.30
CA ALA A 1159 -4.87 35.59 -14.28
C ALA A 1159 -5.84 34.50 -13.75
N THR A 1160 -5.45 33.22 -13.82
CA THR A 1160 -6.28 32.09 -13.36
C THR A 1160 -6.13 31.76 -11.87
N CYS A 1161 -5.29 32.48 -11.13
CA CYS A 1161 -4.93 32.14 -9.75
C CYS A 1161 -6.10 32.16 -8.75
N GLY A 1162 -6.01 31.27 -7.77
CA GLY A 1162 -6.97 31.13 -6.68
C GLY A 1162 -6.61 31.99 -5.45
N ALA A 1163 -7.65 32.39 -4.73
CA ALA A 1163 -7.55 33.10 -3.46
C ALA A 1163 -8.49 32.48 -2.42
N SER A 1164 -8.31 32.87 -1.16
CA SER A 1164 -9.23 32.52 -0.06
C SER A 1164 -10.13 33.69 0.35
N SER A 1165 -9.92 34.85 -0.27
CA SER A 1165 -10.66 36.10 -0.13
C SER A 1165 -10.60 36.82 -1.48
N GLU A 1166 -11.75 37.18 -2.03
CA GLU A 1166 -11.81 37.90 -3.31
C GLU A 1166 -11.41 39.39 -3.17
N LYS A 1167 -11.44 39.95 -1.95
CA LYS A 1167 -10.86 41.28 -1.67
C LYS A 1167 -9.35 41.23 -1.87
N ASP A 1168 -8.66 40.35 -1.15
CA ASP A 1168 -7.20 40.18 -1.25
C ASP A 1168 -6.79 39.94 -2.71
N LYS A 1169 -7.57 39.11 -3.43
CA LYS A 1169 -7.33 38.82 -4.84
C LYS A 1169 -7.37 40.08 -5.70
N LYS A 1170 -8.40 40.92 -5.53
CA LYS A 1170 -8.53 42.17 -6.27
C LYS A 1170 -7.42 43.14 -5.90
N ASP A 1171 -7.22 43.40 -4.61
CA ASP A 1171 -6.27 44.41 -4.13
C ASP A 1171 -4.84 44.08 -4.58
N ILE A 1172 -4.45 42.79 -4.54
CA ILE A 1172 -3.15 42.32 -5.02
C ILE A 1172 -3.07 42.34 -6.57
N PHE A 1173 -4.12 41.97 -7.30
CA PHE A 1173 -4.11 42.03 -8.76
C PHE A 1173 -4.01 43.48 -9.26
N ASP A 1174 -4.76 44.41 -8.65
CA ASP A 1174 -4.67 45.85 -8.91
C ASP A 1174 -3.25 46.37 -8.62
N TYR A 1175 -2.62 45.93 -7.51
CA TYR A 1175 -1.23 46.25 -7.19
C TYR A 1175 -0.23 45.72 -8.24
N ILE A 1176 -0.33 44.43 -8.63
CA ILE A 1176 0.53 43.83 -9.67
C ILE A 1176 0.38 44.57 -11.01
N ILE A 1177 -0.85 44.94 -11.38
CA ILE A 1177 -1.12 45.73 -12.59
C ILE A 1177 -0.53 47.14 -12.47
N SER A 1178 -0.54 47.77 -11.29
CA SER A 1178 0.05 49.11 -11.09
C SER A 1178 1.58 49.13 -11.19
N GLU A 1179 2.27 48.08 -10.69
CA GLU A 1179 3.74 47.98 -10.71
C GLU A 1179 4.27 47.43 -12.04
N LEU A 1180 3.61 46.44 -12.65
CA LEU A 1180 4.09 45.77 -13.88
C LEU A 1180 3.38 46.20 -15.17
N GLY A 1181 2.23 46.88 -15.06
CA GLY A 1181 1.37 47.29 -16.18
C GLY A 1181 0.38 46.24 -16.67
N SER A 1182 0.61 44.94 -16.43
CA SER A 1182 -0.35 43.86 -16.74
C SER A 1182 -0.01 42.55 -16.01
N LEU A 1183 -0.91 41.58 -16.03
CA LEU A 1183 -0.68 40.25 -15.43
C LEU A 1183 0.20 39.35 -16.32
N GLU A 1184 0.22 39.54 -17.63
CA GLU A 1184 1.11 38.82 -18.56
C GLU A 1184 2.59 39.18 -18.32
N ARG A 1185 2.87 40.42 -17.88
CA ARG A 1185 4.21 40.83 -17.45
C ARG A 1185 4.71 40.01 -16.24
N MET A 1186 3.81 39.57 -15.35
CA MET A 1186 4.14 38.72 -14.21
C MET A 1186 4.48 37.30 -14.66
N ASP A 1187 3.64 36.72 -15.53
CA ASP A 1187 3.89 35.44 -16.22
C ASP A 1187 5.30 35.43 -16.84
N ASP A 1188 5.67 36.48 -17.57
CA ASP A 1188 6.96 36.56 -18.26
C ASP A 1188 8.16 36.75 -17.30
N GLN A 1189 7.99 37.45 -16.17
CA GLN A 1189 9.03 37.49 -15.12
C GLN A 1189 9.27 36.11 -14.50
N ILE A 1190 8.20 35.37 -14.17
CA ILE A 1190 8.28 34.01 -13.61
C ILE A 1190 8.97 33.06 -14.61
N ARG A 1191 8.57 33.11 -15.90
CA ARG A 1191 9.19 32.32 -16.97
C ARG A 1191 10.66 32.68 -17.20
N LYS A 1192 11.01 33.98 -17.14
CA LYS A 1192 12.40 34.46 -17.28
C LYS A 1192 13.30 33.95 -16.15
N LEU A 1193 12.84 34.01 -14.90
CA LEU A 1193 13.60 33.46 -13.77
C LEU A 1193 13.79 31.94 -13.93
N MET A 1194 12.72 31.21 -14.27
CA MET A 1194 12.82 29.76 -14.49
C MET A 1194 13.81 29.40 -15.60
N ALA A 1195 13.83 30.16 -16.70
CA ALA A 1195 14.82 29.98 -17.77
C ALA A 1195 16.26 30.21 -17.29
N GLN A 1196 16.51 31.26 -16.49
CA GLN A 1196 17.84 31.52 -15.90
C GLN A 1196 18.28 30.39 -14.96
N MET A 1197 17.38 29.88 -14.12
CA MET A 1197 17.67 28.78 -13.20
C MET A 1197 17.92 27.45 -13.93
N LEU A 1198 17.18 27.17 -15.02
CA LEU A 1198 17.44 26.02 -15.89
C LEU A 1198 18.79 26.09 -16.61
N MET A 1199 19.20 27.27 -17.10
CA MET A 1199 20.51 27.45 -17.74
C MET A 1199 21.67 27.20 -16.76
N ARG A 1200 21.57 27.67 -15.51
CA ARG A 1200 22.54 27.34 -14.46
C ARG A 1200 22.56 25.82 -14.17
N ASN A 1201 21.39 25.20 -14.08
CA ASN A 1201 21.27 23.76 -13.80
C ASN A 1201 21.92 22.91 -14.91
N LEU A 1202 21.76 23.30 -16.17
CA LEU A 1202 22.44 22.66 -17.31
C LEU A 1202 23.97 22.78 -17.20
N ALA A 1203 24.50 23.98 -16.95
CA ALA A 1203 25.94 24.19 -16.80
C ALA A 1203 26.54 23.39 -15.63
N ASN A 1204 25.82 23.25 -14.52
CA ASN A 1204 26.25 22.43 -13.38
C ASN A 1204 26.29 20.93 -13.75
N VAL A 1205 25.31 20.45 -14.52
CA VAL A 1205 25.28 19.06 -15.03
C VAL A 1205 26.41 18.80 -16.04
N GLU A 1206 26.69 19.74 -16.95
CA GLU A 1206 27.83 19.65 -17.88
C GLU A 1206 29.17 19.59 -17.13
N LYS A 1207 29.38 20.48 -16.15
CA LYS A 1207 30.55 20.53 -15.26
C LYS A 1207 30.74 19.23 -14.47
N ALA A 1208 29.66 18.69 -13.89
CA ALA A 1208 29.70 17.44 -13.12
C ALA A 1208 29.97 16.22 -14.02
N THR A 1209 29.41 16.21 -15.24
CA THR A 1209 29.63 15.15 -16.23
C THR A 1209 31.07 15.17 -16.74
N GLY A 1210 31.63 16.35 -17.05
CA GLY A 1210 33.03 16.51 -17.43
C GLY A 1210 33.98 15.99 -16.34
N SER A 1211 33.81 16.46 -15.10
CA SER A 1211 34.62 15.98 -13.97
C SER A 1211 34.52 14.48 -13.73
N LEU A 1212 33.39 13.85 -14.04
CA LEU A 1212 33.24 12.39 -13.96
C LEU A 1212 34.00 11.69 -15.12
N VAL A 1213 33.89 12.19 -16.35
CA VAL A 1213 34.64 11.66 -17.51
C VAL A 1213 36.15 11.77 -17.29
N ASP A 1214 36.65 12.91 -16.80
CA ASP A 1214 38.05 13.11 -16.44
C ASP A 1214 38.51 12.09 -15.38
N SER A 1215 37.70 11.86 -14.34
CA SER A 1215 37.99 10.89 -13.27
C SER A 1215 38.01 9.42 -13.75
N LEU A 1216 37.39 9.13 -14.90
CA LEU A 1216 37.36 7.81 -15.54
C LEU A 1216 38.52 7.60 -16.54
N GLY A 1217 39.42 8.57 -16.68
CA GLY A 1217 40.70 8.40 -17.39
C GLY A 1217 40.62 8.35 -18.91
N GLN A 1218 39.49 8.71 -19.51
CA GLN A 1218 39.37 8.83 -20.98
C GLN A 1218 39.75 10.25 -21.41
N GLY A 1219 40.98 10.39 -21.93
CA GLY A 1219 41.54 11.70 -22.26
C GLY A 1219 40.74 12.49 -23.31
N SER A 1220 40.32 13.69 -22.93
CA SER A 1220 39.81 14.75 -23.83
C SER A 1220 38.67 14.32 -24.77
N ALA A 1221 37.61 13.72 -24.24
CA ALA A 1221 36.30 13.77 -24.91
C ALA A 1221 35.81 15.23 -24.90
N THR A 1222 36.00 15.97 -26.00
CA THR A 1222 35.53 17.36 -26.12
C THR A 1222 34.01 17.43 -26.03
N VAL A 1223 33.51 17.79 -24.86
CA VAL A 1223 32.12 18.24 -24.67
C VAL A 1223 31.93 19.49 -25.52
N VAL A 1224 31.03 19.41 -26.50
CA VAL A 1224 30.80 20.50 -27.46
C VAL A 1224 30.07 21.64 -26.77
N SER A 1225 30.80 22.67 -26.37
CA SER A 1225 30.26 23.88 -25.76
C SER A 1225 29.40 24.65 -26.78
N LEU A 1226 28.08 24.59 -26.60
CA LEU A 1226 27.15 25.39 -27.39
C LEU A 1226 27.29 26.86 -26.99
N SER A 1227 27.82 27.68 -27.92
CA SER A 1227 27.91 29.12 -27.71
C SER A 1227 26.54 29.78 -27.62
N ASP A 1228 26.45 30.89 -26.88
CA ASP A 1228 25.20 31.62 -26.62
C ASP A 1228 24.53 32.17 -27.91
N GLU A 1229 25.29 32.34 -29.00
CA GLU A 1229 24.73 32.63 -30.34
C GLU A 1229 24.11 31.39 -31.01
N SER A 1230 24.76 30.23 -30.88
CA SER A 1230 24.27 28.96 -31.45
C SER A 1230 22.90 28.59 -30.90
N PHE A 1231 22.67 28.80 -29.60
CA PHE A 1231 21.39 28.53 -28.97
C PHE A 1231 20.29 29.51 -29.40
N LYS A 1232 20.61 30.81 -29.57
CA LYS A 1232 19.66 31.81 -30.09
C LYS A 1232 19.20 31.47 -31.52
N SER A 1233 20.10 30.99 -32.37
CA SER A 1233 19.76 30.45 -33.70
C SER A 1233 18.81 29.25 -33.63
N LEU A 1234 19.02 28.32 -32.68
CA LEU A 1234 18.18 27.15 -32.49
C LEU A 1234 16.76 27.51 -32.00
N VAL A 1235 16.65 28.47 -31.07
CA VAL A 1235 15.37 28.98 -30.57
C VAL A 1235 14.60 29.74 -31.66
N ALA A 1236 15.28 30.51 -32.50
CA ALA A 1236 14.65 31.28 -33.57
C ALA A 1236 14.20 30.43 -34.78
N SER A 1237 14.83 29.28 -35.04
CA SER A 1237 14.63 28.49 -36.27
C SER A 1237 13.57 27.39 -36.18
N GLY A 1238 13.08 27.05 -34.99
CA GLY A 1238 11.85 26.27 -34.78
C GLY A 1238 11.83 24.81 -35.29
N LYS A 1239 12.96 24.27 -35.78
CA LYS A 1239 13.05 22.92 -36.34
C LYS A 1239 13.34 21.87 -35.26
N ARG A 1240 12.48 20.86 -35.18
CA ARG A 1240 12.79 19.61 -34.45
C ARG A 1240 13.77 18.77 -35.25
N GLN A 1241 14.95 18.51 -34.69
CA GLN A 1241 15.67 17.26 -34.94
C GLN A 1241 15.62 16.39 -33.68
N ILE A 1242 15.58 15.08 -33.88
CA ILE A 1242 15.54 14.08 -32.81
C ILE A 1242 16.98 13.64 -32.58
N PHE A 1243 17.50 13.92 -31.38
CA PHE A 1243 18.68 13.21 -30.89
C PHE A 1243 18.23 11.94 -30.15
N SER A 1244 18.85 10.82 -30.49
CA SER A 1244 18.63 9.52 -29.86
C SER A 1244 19.80 9.16 -28.95
N MET A 1245 19.50 8.96 -27.67
CA MET A 1245 20.19 8.06 -26.75
C MET A 1245 19.11 7.34 -25.92
#